data_AF-A0A448ZE15-F1
#
_entry.id   AF-A0A448ZE15-F1
#
_cell.length_a   1.000
_cell.length_b   1.000
_cell.length_c   1.000
_cell.angle_alpha   90.00
_cell.angle_beta   90.00
_cell.angle_gamma   90.00
#
_symmetry.space_group_name_H-M   'P 1'
#
loop_
_entity.id
_entity.type
_entity.pdbx_description
1 polymer ?
#
loop_
_entity_poly.entity_id
_entity_poly.type
_entity_poly.pdbx_seq_one_letter_code
_entity_poly.pdbx_strand_id
1 'polypeptide(L)'
;MSHNVTCYIVIFAFFRKQHEYATRQEVILPQATKHNEETMSCFLPAEHTEVTMRMGAVMFLGYAATFSQTISEAAIPIEQNIFLGIFVPFCTMLFPTLMFSFGTFILPFWSIFCSIQLLSTLLALIATELGNAAFVVAFCLVSFWVSFTRFDKVEGYKTSLIVIGIVIQTVLSFPNITHMQDGIRFFQSSTAPSGFPPLLEEQLSLLLESAIHEATNLGIGTHSIEINSSSSNNLSTSALEGRTAEISIYDDGSSLTYVEGGMWLVGAGWNISEGSYNLQNPFAKFAHTLALTLWITLIISLAVLMPPFRTMRSAVWREMIPEAMNDAARSIRLHAERLESGRQEEAGVEQSETKAEDRKQAKKMQSIARLGTRGKCVNHINAHFGGNLANYSVFEPRLLACNPPEWTTGTLVMLSKAVSKCVRIAVGIEILDETNSHDHRSKGQGGRWHKNMGCYLEVAEELELCGKALKIGDANLLKDLGQKAHDAESPTEESCDYYDPFHFREYIDGVITLSKRWLEQMDPRSSENYCSWQSLTAARKNGEPWIWMQFSHYVFFAKTLANLFRKSSWHALLNPSQHNTLPQVVWCAKFALGLTLLMVFLIYWPAYKTGFVVMMNEDDPFRSLFAQQNGGWAMIAYGFATPQTVEGSAKKGLLRMLGTVTGAFSAWLALIACANESFTFNYNNYAIVAWLTITSLLATFVGTERGFNARMGLSSDYGFGPIYFVVTQIIIVSYGYYLFDTAKPSDIAINRMIANLVGISMAIVVGLLPPGIWGGNPRHCRNIVRYHRCKISEAIELVASCPPSLGKEVAGKVAGELRDLSTEIENRSTEMQVIAADFEKDASRLRAMPRFQVDPRLKIEISKVTRDIYTAAFVPKLAASILEDAERRSALVGTESVYRRELLKLWEVGHDPSIESSAPIPNLPKATCDGDTDAELLVRAIAWLRDEFIQHETVLDSIKFGL
;
A
#
# COMPACT_ATOMS: atom_id res chain seq x y z
N MET A 1 15.90 35.83 5.43
CA MET A 1 16.68 34.75 4.77
C MET A 1 17.82 34.21 5.62
N SER A 2 18.68 35.05 6.23
CA SER A 2 19.86 34.57 7.00
C SER A 2 19.54 33.65 8.18
N HIS A 3 18.44 33.90 8.93
CA HIS A 3 18.04 33.04 10.05
C HIS A 3 17.41 31.69 9.63
N ASN A 4 16.73 31.64 8.48
CA ASN A 4 16.25 30.36 7.93
C ASN A 4 17.43 29.46 7.58
N VAL A 5 18.48 30.03 6.97
CA VAL A 5 19.74 29.32 6.69
C VAL A 5 20.39 28.81 7.97
N THR A 6 20.34 29.55 9.08
CA THR A 6 20.88 29.10 10.37
C THR A 6 20.10 27.90 10.94
N CYS A 7 18.76 27.89 10.87
CA CYS A 7 17.97 26.71 11.28
C CYS A 7 18.26 25.50 10.39
N TYR A 8 18.38 25.69 9.07
CA TYR A 8 18.80 24.64 8.15
C TYR A 8 20.19 24.09 8.52
N ILE A 9 21.17 24.95 8.82
CA ILE A 9 22.52 24.55 9.20
C ILE A 9 22.53 23.78 10.52
N VAL A 10 21.76 24.20 11.54
CA VAL A 10 21.70 23.52 12.84
C VAL A 10 21.07 22.14 12.72
N ILE A 11 19.98 22.01 11.95
CA ILE A 11 19.33 20.73 11.69
C ILE A 11 20.27 19.81 10.88
N PHE A 12 20.94 20.34 9.85
CA PHE A 12 21.90 19.56 9.06
C PHE A 12 23.13 19.14 9.87
N ALA A 13 23.61 20.01 10.78
CA ALA A 13 24.70 19.70 11.71
C ALA A 13 24.28 18.64 12.74
N PHE A 14 23.03 18.70 13.24
CA PHE A 14 22.46 17.68 14.10
C PHE A 14 22.36 16.33 13.37
N PHE A 15 21.86 16.31 12.13
CA PHE A 15 21.80 15.11 11.29
C PHE A 15 23.17 14.53 10.99
N ARG A 16 24.15 15.38 10.66
CA ARG A 16 25.54 14.96 10.46
C ARG A 16 26.13 14.33 11.72
N LYS A 17 25.89 14.90 12.90
CA LYS A 17 26.41 14.38 14.17
C LYS A 17 25.76 13.06 14.58
N GLN A 18 24.46 12.89 14.32
CA GLN A 18 23.76 11.61 14.50
C GLN A 18 24.29 10.53 13.54
N HIS A 19 24.52 10.89 12.27
CA HIS A 19 25.17 9.99 11.31
C HIS A 19 26.55 9.56 11.81
N GLU A 20 27.42 10.49 12.21
CA GLU A 20 28.75 10.17 12.76
C GLU A 20 28.68 9.26 14.00
N TYR A 21 27.64 9.39 14.84
CA TYR A 21 27.42 8.52 16.00
C TYR A 21 27.00 7.10 15.58
N ALA A 22 26.08 6.99 14.62
CA ALA A 22 25.63 5.71 14.08
C ALA A 22 26.77 4.96 13.36
N THR A 23 27.59 5.66 12.55
CA THR A 23 28.74 5.05 11.87
C THR A 23 29.82 4.60 12.86
N ARG A 24 30.03 5.32 13.97
CA ARG A 24 31.00 4.92 15.01
C ARG A 24 30.58 3.67 15.79
N GLN A 25 29.28 3.45 16.01
CA GLN A 25 28.81 2.22 16.66
C GLN A 25 29.05 0.98 15.80
N GLU A 26 28.98 1.09 14.46
CA GLU A 26 29.25 -0.04 13.54
C GLU A 26 30.70 -0.51 13.56
N VAL A 27 31.67 0.40 13.73
CA VAL A 27 33.10 0.06 13.74
C VAL A 27 33.51 -0.67 15.04
N ILE A 28 32.75 -0.52 16.12
CA ILE A 28 33.10 -1.08 17.45
C ILE A 28 32.46 -2.47 17.68
N LEU A 29 31.46 -2.87 16.89
CA LEU A 29 30.66 -4.08 17.12
C LEU A 29 31.09 -5.44 16.46
N PRO A 30 32.32 -5.68 15.93
CA PRO A 30 32.64 -7.02 15.41
C PRO A 30 32.97 -8.12 16.44
N GLN A 31 33.02 -7.85 17.76
CA GLN A 31 33.61 -8.81 18.73
C GLN A 31 32.66 -9.48 19.75
N ALA A 32 31.34 -9.28 19.67
CA ALA A 32 30.40 -9.92 20.60
C ALA A 32 29.70 -11.16 20.00
N THR A 33 30.39 -12.31 20.02
CA THR A 33 29.81 -13.62 19.68
C THR A 33 29.09 -14.24 20.88
N LYS A 34 27.75 -14.09 20.98
CA LYS A 34 26.78 -15.14 21.44
C LYS A 34 25.31 -14.74 21.63
N HIS A 35 24.87 -13.53 21.27
CA HIS A 35 23.46 -13.14 21.45
C HIS A 35 22.84 -12.60 20.15
N ASN A 36 22.48 -13.53 19.26
CA ASN A 36 21.93 -13.24 17.93
C ASN A 36 20.45 -12.79 17.93
N GLU A 37 19.71 -12.95 19.02
CA GLU A 37 18.34 -12.40 19.13
C GLU A 37 18.32 -10.93 19.62
N GLU A 38 19.29 -10.53 20.45
CA GLU A 38 19.38 -9.14 20.91
C GLU A 38 19.96 -8.19 19.85
N THR A 39 20.82 -8.67 18.96
CA THR A 39 21.43 -7.83 17.92
C THR A 39 20.39 -7.29 16.94
N MET A 40 19.35 -8.08 16.60
CA MET A 40 18.26 -7.62 15.74
C MET A 40 17.42 -6.51 16.40
N SER A 41 17.28 -6.56 17.74
CA SER A 41 16.59 -5.52 18.53
C SER A 41 17.33 -4.18 18.53
N CYS A 42 18.66 -4.17 18.33
CA CYS A 42 19.48 -2.96 18.24
C CYS A 42 19.45 -2.30 16.85
N PHE A 43 19.08 -3.02 15.78
CA PHE A 43 19.02 -2.47 14.41
C PHE A 43 17.64 -1.88 14.04
N LEU A 44 16.56 -2.46 14.58
CA LEU A 44 15.18 -1.96 14.43
C LEU A 44 14.99 -0.46 14.79
N PRO A 45 15.66 0.10 15.83
CA PRO A 45 15.55 1.51 16.17
C PRO A 45 16.18 2.44 15.13
N ALA A 46 17.27 2.03 14.47
CA ALA A 46 18.01 2.91 13.56
C ALA A 46 17.22 3.22 12.28
N GLU A 47 16.64 2.19 11.65
CA GLU A 47 15.86 2.36 10.42
C GLU A 47 14.56 3.13 10.66
N HIS A 48 13.89 2.78 11.76
CA HIS A 48 12.67 3.45 12.21
C HIS A 48 12.93 4.94 12.50
N THR A 49 14.03 5.25 13.19
CA THR A 49 14.43 6.63 13.48
C THR A 49 14.78 7.38 12.20
N GLU A 50 15.51 6.77 11.27
CA GLU A 50 15.84 7.38 9.97
C GLU A 50 14.59 7.77 9.20
N VAL A 51 13.66 6.83 9.00
CA VAL A 51 12.40 7.08 8.26
C VAL A 51 11.63 8.20 8.92
N THR A 52 11.46 8.12 10.24
CA THR A 52 10.74 9.13 11.01
C THR A 52 11.40 10.51 10.88
N MET A 53 12.73 10.58 10.95
CA MET A 53 13.48 11.83 10.81
C MET A 53 13.30 12.45 9.42
N ARG A 54 13.32 11.64 8.35
CA ARG A 54 13.05 12.15 6.99
C ARG A 54 11.63 12.68 6.87
N MET A 55 10.65 11.95 7.39
CA MET A 55 9.27 12.41 7.43
C MET A 55 9.14 13.72 8.18
N GLY A 56 9.77 13.83 9.35
CA GLY A 56 9.79 15.06 10.13
C GLY A 56 10.45 16.22 9.38
N ALA A 57 11.51 15.97 8.61
CA ALA A 57 12.12 16.99 7.76
C ALA A 57 11.18 17.45 6.64
N VAL A 58 10.43 16.54 6.00
CA VAL A 58 9.43 16.93 4.98
C VAL A 58 8.28 17.72 5.60
N MET A 59 7.79 17.27 6.75
CA MET A 59 6.76 17.97 7.52
C MET A 59 7.24 19.36 7.92
N PHE A 60 8.48 19.49 8.41
CA PHE A 60 9.10 20.77 8.71
C PHE A 60 9.12 21.70 7.48
N LEU A 61 9.54 21.20 6.32
CA LEU A 61 9.52 21.98 5.07
C LEU A 61 8.10 22.40 4.68
N GLY A 62 7.13 21.50 4.80
CA GLY A 62 5.71 21.79 4.55
C GLY A 62 5.15 22.85 5.49
N TYR A 63 5.40 22.73 6.79
CA TYR A 63 4.98 23.70 7.80
C TYR A 63 5.70 25.04 7.63
N ALA A 64 7.00 25.03 7.34
CA ALA A 64 7.76 26.25 7.07
C ALA A 64 7.24 26.97 5.82
N ALA A 65 6.93 26.23 4.74
CA ALA A 65 6.34 26.80 3.54
C ALA A 65 4.95 27.39 3.82
N THR A 66 4.13 26.66 4.60
CA THR A 66 2.79 27.10 5.01
C THR A 66 2.86 28.41 5.81
N PHE A 67 3.61 28.43 6.91
CA PHE A 67 3.59 29.54 7.87
C PHE A 67 4.62 30.66 7.61
N SER A 68 5.41 30.60 6.52
CA SER A 68 6.34 31.69 6.21
C SER A 68 5.61 32.89 5.59
N GLN A 69 5.38 33.93 6.41
CA GLN A 69 4.80 35.21 5.97
C GLN A 69 5.52 35.83 4.77
N THR A 70 6.84 35.64 4.66
CA THR A 70 7.66 36.15 3.54
C THR A 70 7.32 35.55 2.17
N ILE A 71 6.66 34.39 2.11
CA ILE A 71 6.22 33.75 0.85
C ILE A 71 4.70 33.95 0.66
N SER A 72 3.92 33.95 1.75
CA SER A 72 2.46 33.88 1.68
C SER A 72 1.77 35.17 1.22
N GLU A 73 2.31 36.36 1.50
CA GLU A 73 1.63 37.61 1.12
C GLU A 73 1.75 37.94 -0.38
N ALA A 74 2.74 37.37 -1.08
CA ALA A 74 3.01 37.71 -2.48
C ALA A 74 2.79 36.57 -3.49
N ALA A 75 2.89 35.29 -3.09
CA ALA A 75 3.02 34.20 -4.05
C ALA A 75 1.97 33.07 -3.97
N ILE A 76 1.34 32.84 -2.80
CA ILE A 76 0.45 31.68 -2.60
C ILE A 76 -0.79 32.11 -1.78
N PRO A 77 -2.02 32.01 -2.35
CA PRO A 77 -3.26 32.22 -1.63
C PRO A 77 -3.37 31.44 -0.30
N ILE A 78 -4.05 32.01 0.69
CA ILE A 78 -4.16 31.44 2.04
C ILE A 78 -4.71 30.01 2.01
N GLU A 79 -5.71 29.75 1.18
CA GLU A 79 -6.33 28.44 1.02
C GLU A 79 -5.30 27.41 0.54
N GLN A 80 -4.44 27.79 -0.40
CA GLN A 80 -3.36 26.92 -0.89
C GLN A 80 -2.29 26.68 0.16
N ASN A 81 -1.95 27.67 1.00
CA ASN A 81 -1.04 27.45 2.12
C ASN A 81 -1.63 26.46 3.12
N ILE A 82 -2.92 26.57 3.44
CA ILE A 82 -3.61 25.61 4.30
C ILE A 82 -3.58 24.21 3.66
N PHE A 83 -3.87 24.11 2.36
CA PHE A 83 -3.76 22.82 1.65
C PHE A 83 -2.35 22.26 1.67
N LEU A 84 -1.33 23.09 1.48
CA LEU A 84 0.07 22.68 1.52
C LEU A 84 0.42 22.09 2.90
N GLY A 85 0.01 22.79 3.97
CA GLY A 85 0.19 22.35 5.34
C GLY A 85 -0.49 21.01 5.64
N ILE A 86 -1.66 20.75 5.06
CA ILE A 86 -2.39 19.48 5.24
C ILE A 86 -1.82 18.36 4.37
N PHE A 87 -1.62 18.62 3.08
CA PHE A 87 -1.23 17.60 2.12
C PHE A 87 0.21 17.15 2.27
N VAL A 88 1.16 18.02 2.65
CA VAL A 88 2.56 17.62 2.78
C VAL A 88 2.75 16.56 3.88
N PRO A 89 2.33 16.76 5.14
CA PRO A 89 2.40 15.72 6.17
C PRO A 89 1.59 14.49 5.79
N PHE A 90 0.41 14.68 5.20
CA PHE A 90 -0.45 13.58 4.79
C PHE A 90 0.21 12.67 3.75
N CYS A 91 0.71 13.24 2.66
CA CYS A 91 1.45 12.52 1.62
C CYS A 91 2.73 11.89 2.19
N THR A 92 3.42 12.59 3.08
CA THR A 92 4.65 12.09 3.74
C THR A 92 4.36 10.84 4.57
N MET A 93 3.26 10.81 5.33
CA MET A 93 2.88 9.67 6.16
C MET A 93 2.25 8.53 5.36
N LEU A 94 1.50 8.83 4.28
CA LEU A 94 0.92 7.81 3.41
C LEU A 94 1.95 7.16 2.49
N PHE A 95 2.97 7.91 2.06
CA PHE A 95 3.92 7.44 1.07
C PHE A 95 5.39 7.51 1.52
N PRO A 96 5.75 6.85 2.64
CA PRO A 96 7.15 6.71 3.08
C PRO A 96 8.06 6.19 1.96
N THR A 97 7.52 5.27 1.16
CA THR A 97 8.20 4.57 0.07
C THR A 97 8.30 5.35 -1.22
N LEU A 98 7.26 6.10 -1.58
CA LEU A 98 7.28 6.88 -2.83
C LEU A 98 8.23 8.07 -2.71
N MET A 99 8.63 8.42 -1.47
CA MET A 99 9.80 9.26 -1.20
C MET A 99 11.12 8.67 -1.72
N PHE A 100 11.14 7.47 -2.32
CA PHE A 100 12.31 6.90 -2.99
C PHE A 100 12.22 6.92 -4.52
N SER A 101 11.03 7.15 -5.12
CA SER A 101 10.81 7.05 -6.57
C SER A 101 10.20 8.33 -7.16
N PHE A 102 11.05 9.34 -7.34
CA PHE A 102 10.72 10.68 -7.86
C PHE A 102 9.78 10.69 -9.09
N GLY A 103 9.99 9.80 -10.06
CA GLY A 103 9.20 9.73 -11.30
C GLY A 103 7.78 9.18 -11.15
N THR A 104 7.43 8.63 -9.99
CA THR A 104 6.13 7.96 -9.79
C THR A 104 5.02 8.83 -9.32
N PHE A 105 5.35 9.98 -8.76
CA PHE A 105 4.40 10.76 -7.99
C PHE A 105 3.70 11.80 -8.86
N ILE A 106 4.44 12.44 -9.76
CA ILE A 106 3.98 13.62 -10.49
C ILE A 106 2.77 13.30 -11.36
N LEU A 107 2.85 12.28 -12.21
CA LEU A 107 1.80 11.98 -13.19
C LEU A 107 0.52 11.37 -12.56
N PRO A 108 0.57 10.46 -11.58
CA PRO A 108 -0.63 9.97 -10.93
C PRO A 108 -1.28 11.04 -10.05
N PHE A 109 -0.49 11.87 -9.37
CA PHE A 109 -1.03 13.00 -8.61
C PHE A 109 -1.67 14.03 -9.54
N TRP A 110 -1.03 14.30 -10.69
CA TRP A 110 -1.60 15.11 -11.75
C TRP A 110 -2.90 14.53 -12.33
N SER A 111 -2.94 13.22 -12.58
CA SER A 111 -4.14 12.52 -13.07
C SER A 111 -5.28 12.57 -12.04
N ILE A 112 -4.98 12.30 -10.77
CA ILE A 112 -5.92 12.44 -9.64
C ILE A 112 -6.44 13.87 -9.60
N PHE A 113 -5.55 14.85 -9.74
CA PHE A 113 -5.90 16.27 -9.74
C PHE A 113 -6.83 16.64 -10.90
N CYS A 114 -6.50 16.29 -12.14
CA CYS A 114 -7.36 16.53 -13.30
C CYS A 114 -8.73 15.86 -13.13
N SER A 115 -8.76 14.65 -12.57
CA SER A 115 -9.99 13.91 -12.30
C SER A 115 -10.86 14.62 -11.26
N ILE A 116 -10.25 15.10 -10.18
CA ILE A 116 -10.91 15.88 -9.15
C ILE A 116 -11.53 17.14 -9.75
N GLN A 117 -10.77 17.90 -10.56
CA GLN A 117 -11.25 19.14 -11.16
C GLN A 117 -12.38 18.93 -12.19
N LEU A 118 -12.25 17.89 -13.01
CA LEU A 118 -13.29 17.54 -13.97
C LEU A 118 -14.59 17.14 -13.26
N LEU A 119 -14.50 16.25 -12.27
CA LEU A 119 -15.66 15.75 -11.53
C LEU A 119 -16.30 16.84 -10.66
N SER A 120 -15.51 17.70 -10.02
CA SER A 120 -16.02 18.81 -9.23
C SER A 120 -16.76 19.83 -10.09
N THR A 121 -16.21 20.16 -11.27
CA THR A 121 -16.84 21.05 -12.24
C THR A 121 -18.13 20.46 -12.80
N LEU A 122 -18.15 19.17 -13.12
CA LEU A 122 -19.36 18.49 -13.58
C LEU A 122 -20.45 18.48 -12.50
N LEU A 123 -20.07 18.24 -11.25
CA LEU A 123 -21.02 18.27 -10.13
C LEU A 123 -21.55 19.69 -9.90
N ALA A 124 -20.70 20.72 -10.01
CA ALA A 124 -21.12 22.12 -9.94
C ALA A 124 -22.11 22.46 -11.07
N LEU A 125 -21.83 22.03 -12.30
CA LEU A 125 -22.72 22.18 -13.47
C LEU A 125 -24.10 21.54 -13.22
N ILE A 126 -24.12 20.33 -12.65
CA ILE A 126 -25.38 19.66 -12.31
C ILE A 126 -26.12 20.45 -11.22
N ALA A 127 -25.41 20.99 -10.24
CA ALA A 127 -26.02 21.78 -9.17
C ALA A 127 -26.64 23.09 -9.70
N THR A 128 -26.00 23.76 -10.65
CA THR A 128 -26.50 25.00 -11.26
C THR A 128 -27.70 24.76 -12.16
N GLU A 129 -27.65 23.73 -13.00
CA GLU A 129 -28.69 23.49 -14.01
C GLU A 129 -29.90 22.70 -13.48
N LEU A 130 -29.67 21.75 -12.56
CA LEU A 130 -30.68 20.78 -12.12
C LEU A 130 -31.01 20.89 -10.61
N GLY A 131 -30.35 21.82 -9.90
CA GLY A 131 -30.58 22.10 -8.49
C GLY A 131 -29.99 21.08 -7.50
N ASN A 132 -30.25 21.32 -6.21
CA ASN A 132 -29.63 20.57 -5.11
C ASN A 132 -29.98 19.08 -5.07
N ALA A 133 -31.21 18.70 -5.44
CA ALA A 133 -31.61 17.29 -5.42
C ALA A 133 -30.83 16.48 -6.46
N ALA A 134 -30.71 16.99 -7.69
CA ALA A 134 -29.93 16.37 -8.76
C ALA A 134 -28.43 16.32 -8.40
N PHE A 135 -27.89 17.37 -7.79
CA PHE A 135 -26.52 17.38 -7.27
C PHE A 135 -26.27 16.26 -6.27
N VAL A 136 -27.14 16.08 -5.26
CA VAL A 136 -26.97 15.02 -4.24
C VAL A 136 -27.01 13.63 -4.87
N VAL A 137 -27.92 13.40 -5.81
CA VAL A 137 -28.01 12.12 -6.54
C VAL A 137 -26.74 11.89 -7.37
N ALA A 138 -26.27 12.89 -8.12
CA ALA A 138 -25.05 12.81 -8.89
C ALA A 138 -23.82 12.57 -8.00
N PHE A 139 -23.74 13.26 -6.86
CA PHE A 139 -22.67 13.08 -5.88
C PHE A 139 -22.68 11.67 -5.27
N CYS A 140 -23.87 11.10 -4.98
CA CYS A 140 -24.01 9.72 -4.54
C CYS A 140 -23.48 8.74 -5.60
N LEU A 141 -23.88 8.92 -6.87
CA LEU A 141 -23.42 8.09 -7.97
C LEU A 141 -21.90 8.19 -8.18
N VAL A 142 -21.35 9.41 -8.19
CA VAL A 142 -19.90 9.62 -8.30
C VAL A 142 -19.18 8.97 -7.11
N SER A 143 -19.66 9.16 -5.88
CA SER A 143 -19.07 8.55 -4.68
C SER A 143 -19.10 7.01 -4.75
N PHE A 144 -20.22 6.44 -5.21
CA PHE A 144 -20.39 5.00 -5.42
C PHE A 144 -19.39 4.48 -6.46
N TRP A 145 -19.31 5.12 -7.62
CA TRP A 145 -18.44 4.69 -8.71
C TRP A 145 -16.97 4.85 -8.39
N VAL A 146 -16.59 6.00 -7.84
CA VAL A 146 -15.22 6.22 -7.39
C VAL A 146 -14.86 5.15 -6.37
N SER A 147 -15.75 4.80 -5.44
CA SER A 147 -15.47 3.75 -4.44
C SER A 147 -15.25 2.33 -4.98
N PHE A 148 -15.64 2.01 -6.22
CA PHE A 148 -15.26 0.71 -6.82
C PHE A 148 -13.76 0.54 -6.98
N THR A 149 -13.06 1.63 -7.29
CA THR A 149 -11.59 1.64 -7.37
C THR A 149 -10.94 1.44 -6.00
N ARG A 150 -11.73 1.50 -4.91
CA ARG A 150 -11.23 1.43 -3.54
C ARG A 150 -11.06 0.02 -2.98
N PHE A 151 -11.64 -0.98 -3.64
CA PHE A 151 -11.70 -2.35 -3.11
C PHE A 151 -10.35 -3.07 -3.19
N ASP A 152 -9.46 -2.64 -4.08
CA ASP A 152 -8.07 -3.09 -4.08
C ASP A 152 -7.30 -2.35 -2.98
N LYS A 153 -6.69 -3.08 -2.04
CA LYS A 153 -5.86 -2.49 -0.97
C LYS A 153 -4.72 -1.62 -1.54
N VAL A 154 -4.20 -1.98 -2.71
CA VAL A 154 -3.12 -1.27 -3.41
C VAL A 154 -3.62 0.05 -4.01
N GLU A 155 -4.92 0.18 -4.26
CA GLU A 155 -5.51 1.35 -4.91
C GLU A 155 -6.40 2.18 -3.98
N GLY A 156 -6.83 1.62 -2.85
CA GLY A 156 -7.85 2.21 -1.99
C GLY A 156 -7.49 3.57 -1.39
N TYR A 157 -6.21 3.87 -1.26
CA TYR A 157 -5.76 5.20 -0.87
C TYR A 157 -5.90 6.22 -2.00
N LYS A 158 -5.66 5.85 -3.27
CA LYS A 158 -5.80 6.74 -4.44
C LYS A 158 -7.24 7.19 -4.57
N THR A 159 -8.16 6.25 -4.40
CA THR A 159 -9.59 6.52 -4.40
C THR A 159 -10.00 7.45 -3.26
N SER A 160 -9.45 7.22 -2.05
CA SER A 160 -9.72 8.09 -0.91
C SER A 160 -9.26 9.51 -1.22
N LEU A 161 -8.07 9.68 -1.80
CA LEU A 161 -7.55 10.97 -2.26
C LEU A 161 -8.43 11.63 -3.33
N ILE A 162 -8.95 10.88 -4.31
CA ILE A 162 -9.86 11.41 -5.33
C ILE A 162 -11.17 11.88 -4.69
N VAL A 163 -11.84 11.05 -3.88
CA VAL A 163 -13.10 11.44 -3.23
C VAL A 163 -12.90 12.64 -2.32
N ILE A 164 -11.81 12.67 -1.58
CA ILE A 164 -11.49 13.76 -0.66
C ILE A 164 -11.16 15.02 -1.43
N GLY A 165 -10.40 14.90 -2.52
CA GLY A 165 -10.17 16.01 -3.44
C GLY A 165 -11.46 16.53 -4.05
N ILE A 166 -12.39 15.66 -4.44
CA ILE A 166 -13.72 16.05 -4.92
C ILE A 166 -14.46 16.80 -3.82
N VAL A 167 -14.57 16.25 -2.61
CA VAL A 167 -15.24 16.92 -1.47
C VAL A 167 -14.58 18.26 -1.15
N ILE A 168 -13.24 18.31 -1.14
CA ILE A 168 -12.48 19.54 -0.94
C ILE A 168 -12.80 20.56 -2.03
N GLN A 169 -12.83 20.15 -3.30
CA GLN A 169 -13.10 21.07 -4.39
C GLN A 169 -14.57 21.51 -4.41
N THR A 170 -15.51 20.56 -4.36
CA THR A 170 -16.96 20.81 -4.48
C THR A 170 -17.57 21.47 -3.26
N VAL A 171 -17.14 21.08 -2.06
CA VAL A 171 -17.68 21.61 -0.82
C VAL A 171 -16.83 22.79 -0.39
N LEU A 172 -15.54 22.58 -0.15
CA LEU A 172 -14.69 23.56 0.53
C LEU A 172 -14.11 24.66 -0.38
N SER A 173 -13.87 24.39 -1.67
CA SER A 173 -13.11 25.31 -2.54
C SER A 173 -14.01 26.10 -3.49
N PHE A 174 -15.17 25.57 -3.90
CA PHE A 174 -16.16 26.34 -4.64
C PHE A 174 -16.92 27.28 -3.68
N PRO A 175 -17.20 28.54 -4.07
CA PRO A 175 -18.15 29.36 -3.33
C PRO A 175 -19.44 28.56 -3.23
N ASN A 176 -20.08 28.65 -2.07
CA ASN A 176 -21.20 27.84 -1.61
C ASN A 176 -22.08 27.49 -2.80
N ILE A 177 -22.43 26.21 -2.98
CA ILE A 177 -23.32 25.77 -4.06
C ILE A 177 -24.58 26.65 -4.10
N THR A 178 -25.02 27.16 -2.94
CA THR A 178 -26.09 28.16 -2.82
C THR A 178 -25.77 29.47 -3.54
N HIS A 179 -24.56 30.04 -3.47
CA HIS A 179 -24.18 31.23 -4.25
C HIS A 179 -24.11 30.95 -5.77
N MET A 180 -23.82 29.71 -6.19
CA MET A 180 -23.89 29.35 -7.61
C MET A 180 -25.33 29.18 -8.09
N GLN A 181 -26.24 28.73 -7.23
CA GLN A 181 -27.65 28.53 -7.56
C GLN A 181 -28.45 29.82 -7.46
N ASP A 182 -28.26 30.55 -6.36
CA ASP A 182 -29.03 31.72 -5.98
C ASP A 182 -28.46 33.02 -6.55
N GLY A 183 -27.40 32.96 -7.37
CA GLY A 183 -26.67 34.11 -7.91
C GLY A 183 -25.75 34.81 -6.90
N ILE A 184 -24.94 35.76 -7.38
CA ILE A 184 -24.07 36.57 -6.51
C ILE A 184 -24.76 37.89 -6.21
N ARG A 185 -24.81 38.23 -4.93
CA ARG A 185 -25.15 39.57 -4.45
C ARG A 185 -23.87 40.28 -4.02
N PHE A 186 -23.61 41.43 -4.60
CA PHE A 186 -22.44 42.26 -4.36
C PHE A 186 -22.91 43.64 -3.88
N PHE A 187 -22.56 44.00 -2.65
CA PHE A 187 -22.91 45.31 -2.09
C PHE A 187 -21.70 46.23 -2.12
N GLN A 188 -21.73 47.26 -2.96
CA GLN A 188 -20.69 48.27 -3.04
C GLN A 188 -21.10 49.45 -2.16
N SER A 189 -20.43 49.61 -1.03
CA SER A 189 -20.60 50.75 -0.14
C SER A 189 -19.25 51.29 0.30
N SER A 190 -19.12 52.61 0.35
CA SER A 190 -17.94 53.28 0.90
C SER A 190 -17.83 53.14 2.42
N THR A 191 -18.89 52.66 3.09
CA THR A 191 -18.99 52.62 4.56
C THR A 191 -19.17 51.22 5.13
N ALA A 192 -19.67 50.27 4.33
CA ALA A 192 -19.87 48.89 4.76
C ALA A 192 -19.00 47.95 3.92
N PRO A 193 -18.24 47.03 4.55
CA PRO A 193 -17.50 46.01 3.80
C PRO A 193 -18.50 45.17 3.00
N SER A 194 -18.21 44.96 1.70
CA SER A 194 -19.04 44.18 0.77
C SER A 194 -19.18 42.70 1.17
N GLY A 195 -18.39 42.27 2.15
CA GLY A 195 -18.20 40.89 2.56
C GLY A 195 -17.32 40.07 1.61
N PHE A 196 -16.89 40.63 0.48
CA PHE A 196 -15.91 40.00 -0.40
C PHE A 196 -14.48 40.34 0.05
N PRO A 197 -13.50 39.45 -0.20
CA PRO A 197 -12.10 39.82 -0.11
C PRO A 197 -11.85 41.09 -0.94
N PRO A 198 -11.08 42.08 -0.46
CA PRO A 198 -10.91 43.36 -1.15
C PRO A 198 -10.50 43.21 -2.62
N LEU A 199 -9.65 42.21 -2.91
CA LEU A 199 -9.22 41.90 -4.27
C LEU A 199 -10.35 41.34 -5.15
N LEU A 200 -11.24 40.52 -4.58
CA LEU A 200 -12.40 39.97 -5.29
C LEU A 200 -13.45 41.06 -5.53
N GLU A 201 -13.66 41.93 -4.55
CA GLU A 201 -14.48 43.13 -4.67
C GLU A 201 -13.95 44.05 -5.77
N GLU A 202 -12.64 44.32 -5.80
CA GLU A 202 -12.02 45.10 -6.85
C GLU A 202 -12.25 44.47 -8.23
N GLN A 203 -12.02 43.17 -8.39
CA GLN A 203 -12.21 42.47 -9.67
C GLN A 203 -13.68 42.42 -10.11
N LEU A 204 -14.62 42.17 -9.19
CA LEU A 204 -16.05 42.20 -9.48
C LEU A 204 -16.52 43.61 -9.82
N SER A 205 -16.02 44.62 -9.11
CA SER A 205 -16.34 46.03 -9.38
C SER A 205 -15.86 46.43 -10.77
N LEU A 206 -14.66 46.01 -11.19
CA LEU A 206 -14.13 46.24 -12.54
C LEU A 206 -14.93 45.51 -13.62
N LEU A 207 -15.37 44.28 -13.35
CA LEU A 207 -16.20 43.50 -14.28
C LEU A 207 -17.61 44.09 -14.45
N LEU A 208 -18.16 44.66 -13.38
CA LEU A 208 -19.52 45.18 -13.34
C LEU A 208 -19.59 46.70 -13.49
N GLU A 209 -18.44 47.38 -13.62
CA GLU A 209 -18.34 48.85 -13.60
C GLU A 209 -19.26 49.49 -14.63
N SER A 210 -19.27 48.97 -15.86
CA SER A 210 -20.12 49.49 -16.94
C SER A 210 -21.60 49.35 -16.63
N ALA A 211 -22.02 48.21 -16.06
CA ALA A 211 -23.41 47.97 -15.70
C ALA A 211 -23.83 48.82 -14.49
N ILE A 212 -22.96 48.93 -13.47
CA ILE A 212 -23.20 49.78 -12.29
C ILE A 212 -23.28 51.26 -12.69
N HIS A 213 -22.42 51.71 -13.60
CA HIS A 213 -22.46 53.07 -14.14
C HIS A 213 -23.75 53.34 -14.91
N GLU A 214 -24.19 52.39 -15.75
CA GLU A 214 -25.46 52.48 -16.46
C GLU A 214 -26.65 52.54 -15.49
N ALA A 215 -26.67 51.70 -14.45
CA ALA A 215 -27.69 51.76 -13.38
C ALA A 215 -27.68 53.12 -12.69
N THR A 216 -26.49 53.66 -12.40
CA THR A 216 -26.32 54.94 -11.72
C THR A 216 -26.92 56.08 -12.52
N ASN A 217 -26.79 56.03 -13.84
CA ASN A 217 -27.38 57.01 -14.74
C ASN A 217 -28.92 56.90 -14.83
N LEU A 218 -29.48 55.71 -14.56
CA LEU A 218 -30.93 55.50 -14.47
C LEU A 218 -31.53 55.99 -13.13
N GLY A 219 -30.69 56.33 -12.15
CA GLY A 219 -31.08 56.91 -10.86
C GLY A 219 -31.36 55.89 -9.76
N ILE A 220 -31.91 56.35 -8.63
CA ILE A 220 -32.24 55.51 -7.46
C ILE A 220 -33.31 54.48 -7.83
N GLY A 221 -33.10 53.22 -7.43
CA GLY A 221 -34.02 52.11 -7.71
C GLY A 221 -33.30 50.83 -8.16
N THR A 222 -34.07 49.77 -8.40
CA THR A 222 -33.56 48.49 -8.94
C THR A 222 -33.71 48.46 -10.44
N HIS A 223 -32.59 48.29 -11.15
CA HIS A 223 -32.52 48.30 -12.61
C HIS A 223 -31.98 46.96 -13.11
N SER A 224 -32.61 46.40 -14.13
CA SER A 224 -32.13 45.19 -14.81
C SER A 224 -31.31 45.59 -16.03
N ILE A 225 -30.01 45.35 -16.00
CA ILE A 225 -29.07 45.81 -17.03
C ILE A 225 -28.38 44.62 -17.68
N GLU A 226 -28.43 44.58 -19.01
CA GLU A 226 -27.71 43.58 -19.79
C GLU A 226 -26.23 43.96 -19.87
N ILE A 227 -25.36 43.05 -19.43
CA ILE A 227 -23.92 43.25 -19.43
C ILE A 227 -23.43 43.15 -20.87
N ASN A 228 -23.17 44.31 -21.49
CA ASN A 228 -22.66 44.42 -22.85
C ASN A 228 -21.12 44.48 -22.85
N SER A 229 -20.47 43.61 -23.64
CA SER A 229 -19.01 43.49 -23.75
C SER A 229 -18.33 44.66 -24.50
N SER A 230 -19.13 45.54 -25.12
CA SER A 230 -18.68 46.46 -26.17
C SER A 230 -17.76 47.59 -25.69
N SER A 231 -17.60 47.80 -24.38
CA SER A 231 -16.79 48.89 -23.81
C SER A 231 -15.41 48.47 -23.29
N SER A 232 -15.09 47.17 -23.19
CA SER A 232 -13.81 46.71 -22.64
C SER A 232 -13.08 45.77 -23.60
N ASN A 233 -11.88 46.13 -24.07
CA ASN A 233 -10.98 45.24 -24.83
C ASN A 233 -10.41 44.06 -24.01
N ASN A 234 -10.98 43.77 -22.83
CA ASN A 234 -10.50 42.75 -21.92
C ASN A 234 -11.31 41.46 -22.14
N LEU A 235 -10.60 40.38 -22.50
CA LEU A 235 -11.14 39.05 -22.79
C LEU A 235 -12.02 38.45 -21.67
N SER A 236 -11.96 39.02 -20.45
CA SER A 236 -12.63 38.55 -19.24
C SER A 236 -14.14 38.82 -19.17
N THR A 237 -14.68 39.79 -19.91
CA THR A 237 -16.13 40.10 -19.90
C THR A 237 -16.97 39.12 -20.73
N SER A 238 -16.34 38.30 -21.57
CA SER A 238 -17.01 37.27 -22.39
C SER A 238 -17.82 36.25 -21.58
N ALA A 239 -17.48 36.02 -20.30
CA ALA A 239 -18.23 35.10 -19.43
C ALA A 239 -19.57 35.68 -18.95
N LEU A 240 -19.67 37.01 -18.85
CA LEU A 240 -20.86 37.75 -18.38
C LEU A 240 -21.67 38.37 -19.51
N GLU A 241 -21.14 38.38 -20.73
CA GLU A 241 -21.79 38.96 -21.91
C GLU A 241 -23.19 38.38 -22.15
N GLY A 242 -24.17 39.27 -22.33
CA GLY A 242 -25.58 38.90 -22.55
C GLY A 242 -26.31 38.41 -21.30
N ARG A 243 -25.71 38.52 -20.11
CA ARG A 243 -26.38 38.27 -18.83
C ARG A 243 -26.99 39.56 -18.28
N THR A 244 -28.11 39.43 -17.59
CA THR A 244 -28.77 40.55 -16.92
C THR A 244 -28.34 40.61 -15.45
N ALA A 245 -27.90 41.78 -15.02
CA ALA A 245 -27.63 42.09 -13.62
C ALA A 245 -28.75 42.99 -13.08
N GLU A 246 -29.35 42.60 -11.96
CA GLU A 246 -30.25 43.46 -11.19
C GLU A 246 -29.42 44.32 -10.24
N ILE A 247 -29.34 45.63 -10.51
CA ILE A 247 -28.54 46.57 -9.73
C ILE A 247 -29.49 47.50 -8.99
N SER A 248 -29.49 47.42 -7.66
CA SER A 248 -30.26 48.32 -6.80
C SER A 248 -29.38 49.47 -6.32
N ILE A 249 -29.74 50.70 -6.66
CA ILE A 249 -29.02 51.90 -6.23
C ILE A 249 -29.79 52.61 -5.13
N TYR A 250 -29.11 52.90 -4.04
CA TYR A 250 -29.65 53.52 -2.84
C TYR A 250 -29.33 55.01 -2.78
N ASP A 251 -30.07 55.75 -1.95
CA ASP A 251 -29.96 57.21 -1.80
C ASP A 251 -28.57 57.68 -1.33
N ASP A 252 -27.82 56.82 -0.64
CA ASP A 252 -26.46 57.08 -0.16
C ASP A 252 -25.38 56.85 -1.24
N GLY A 253 -25.79 56.46 -2.45
CA GLY A 253 -24.90 56.13 -3.56
C GLY A 253 -24.31 54.72 -3.48
N SER A 254 -24.69 53.91 -2.49
CA SER A 254 -24.35 52.48 -2.47
C SER A 254 -25.14 51.72 -3.53
N SER A 255 -24.59 50.58 -3.99
CA SER A 255 -25.27 49.71 -4.94
C SER A 255 -25.26 48.26 -4.48
N LEU A 256 -26.37 47.55 -4.70
CA LEU A 256 -26.47 46.10 -4.56
C LEU A 256 -26.65 45.50 -5.95
N THR A 257 -25.60 44.87 -6.46
CA THR A 257 -25.64 44.16 -7.74
C THR A 257 -25.94 42.70 -7.53
N TYR A 258 -26.97 42.20 -8.19
CA TYR A 258 -27.34 40.80 -8.24
C TYR A 258 -27.17 40.27 -9.66
N VAL A 259 -26.35 39.24 -9.85
CA VAL A 259 -26.18 38.58 -11.15
C VAL A 259 -26.79 37.19 -11.08
N GLU A 260 -27.79 36.94 -11.91
CA GLU A 260 -28.50 35.65 -11.96
C GLU A 260 -27.64 34.55 -12.60
N GLY A 261 -27.66 33.37 -11.96
CA GLY A 261 -27.01 32.15 -12.45
C GLY A 261 -25.52 32.06 -12.15
N GLY A 262 -25.05 30.89 -11.69
CA GLY A 262 -23.63 30.66 -11.33
C GLY A 262 -22.75 30.07 -12.42
N MET A 263 -23.30 29.80 -13.61
CA MET A 263 -22.56 29.15 -14.71
C MET A 263 -21.38 29.97 -15.22
N TRP A 264 -21.54 31.29 -15.30
CA TRP A 264 -20.45 32.20 -15.66
C TRP A 264 -19.33 32.16 -14.63
N LEU A 265 -19.63 31.89 -13.35
CA LEU A 265 -18.66 31.79 -12.29
C LEU A 265 -17.82 30.52 -12.38
N VAL A 266 -18.44 29.43 -12.83
CA VAL A 266 -17.73 28.19 -13.18
C VAL A 266 -16.80 28.48 -14.37
N GLY A 267 -17.28 29.14 -15.42
CA GLY A 267 -16.45 29.53 -16.58
C GLY A 267 -15.30 30.46 -16.23
N ALA A 268 -15.55 31.47 -15.39
CA ALA A 268 -14.56 32.38 -14.81
C ALA A 268 -13.48 31.64 -14.02
N GLY A 269 -13.87 30.55 -13.34
CA GLY A 269 -13.00 29.62 -12.62
C GLY A 269 -11.91 28.96 -13.47
N TRP A 270 -12.16 28.83 -14.78
CA TRP A 270 -11.30 28.12 -15.74
C TRP A 270 -10.54 29.06 -16.68
N ASN A 271 -11.14 30.20 -17.08
CA ASN A 271 -10.68 30.99 -18.23
C ASN A 271 -10.04 32.35 -17.90
N ILE A 272 -10.09 32.86 -16.66
CA ILE A 272 -9.49 34.17 -16.35
C ILE A 272 -7.98 33.99 -16.13
N SER A 273 -7.22 33.99 -17.23
CA SER A 273 -5.75 33.82 -17.23
C SER A 273 -4.98 34.99 -17.85
N GLU A 274 -5.60 36.14 -18.14
CA GLU A 274 -4.89 37.27 -18.75
C GLU A 274 -4.76 38.47 -17.80
N GLY A 275 -3.52 38.71 -17.38
CA GLY A 275 -3.07 39.85 -16.58
C GLY A 275 -1.81 39.50 -15.79
N SER A 276 -0.86 40.43 -15.66
CA SER A 276 0.37 40.28 -14.87
C SER A 276 0.15 40.05 -13.36
N TYR A 277 -1.10 39.93 -12.92
CA TYR A 277 -1.55 39.67 -11.54
C TYR A 277 -2.10 38.23 -11.33
N ASN A 278 -1.84 37.31 -12.27
CA ASN A 278 -2.45 35.97 -12.41
C ASN A 278 -2.36 34.96 -11.24
N LEU A 279 -1.52 35.17 -10.21
CA LEU A 279 -1.47 34.31 -9.02
C LEU A 279 -2.30 34.85 -7.84
N GLN A 280 -2.82 36.07 -7.98
CA GLN A 280 -3.65 36.70 -6.96
C GLN A 280 -5.14 36.56 -7.28
N ASN A 281 -5.51 36.28 -8.52
CA ASN A 281 -6.91 36.14 -8.92
C ASN A 281 -7.59 34.93 -8.23
N PRO A 282 -8.52 35.14 -7.28
CA PRO A 282 -9.17 34.04 -6.55
C PRO A 282 -10.01 33.12 -7.47
N PHE A 283 -10.36 33.58 -8.68
CA PHE A 283 -11.04 32.77 -9.68
C PHE A 283 -10.12 31.86 -10.49
N ALA A 284 -8.80 32.08 -10.52
CA ALA A 284 -7.86 31.26 -11.30
C ALA A 284 -7.56 29.89 -10.63
N LYS A 285 -8.59 29.20 -10.14
CA LYS A 285 -8.51 27.99 -9.31
C LYS A 285 -7.71 26.87 -9.95
N PHE A 286 -7.82 26.71 -11.27
CA PHE A 286 -7.03 25.71 -11.99
C PHE A 286 -5.53 26.00 -11.93
N ALA A 287 -5.11 27.22 -12.26
CA ALA A 287 -3.71 27.65 -12.22
C ALA A 287 -3.15 27.62 -10.79
N HIS A 288 -3.95 28.09 -9.84
CA HIS A 288 -3.70 28.02 -8.40
C HIS A 288 -3.45 26.59 -7.90
N THR A 289 -4.29 25.65 -8.32
CA THR A 289 -4.12 24.27 -7.88
C THR A 289 -2.97 23.56 -8.61
N LEU A 290 -2.66 23.94 -9.84
CA LEU A 290 -1.43 23.50 -10.54
C LEU A 290 -0.18 23.99 -9.80
N ALA A 291 -0.12 25.27 -9.42
CA ALA A 291 0.99 25.83 -8.65
C ALA A 291 1.17 25.11 -7.30
N LEU A 292 0.07 24.89 -6.57
CA LEU A 292 0.07 24.10 -5.34
C LEU A 292 0.62 22.68 -5.57
N THR A 293 0.20 22.02 -6.66
CA THR A 293 0.66 20.67 -7.00
C THR A 293 2.16 20.64 -7.28
N LEU A 294 2.70 21.65 -7.97
CA LEU A 294 4.13 21.81 -8.21
C LEU A 294 4.89 22.02 -6.90
N TRP A 295 4.36 22.81 -5.96
CA TRP A 295 4.95 23.03 -4.64
C TRP A 295 4.96 21.75 -3.78
N ILE A 296 3.85 21.05 -3.70
CA ILE A 296 3.75 19.75 -3.02
C ILE A 296 4.78 18.78 -3.62
N THR A 297 4.81 18.70 -4.94
CA THR A 297 5.76 17.85 -5.67
C THR A 297 7.20 18.23 -5.33
N LEU A 298 7.55 19.52 -5.34
CA LEU A 298 8.88 20.02 -5.05
C LEU A 298 9.31 19.70 -3.60
N ILE A 299 8.44 19.94 -2.62
CA ILE A 299 8.75 19.70 -1.19
C ILE A 299 8.94 18.21 -0.92
N ILE A 300 8.05 17.36 -1.44
CA ILE A 300 8.17 15.91 -1.35
C ILE A 300 9.45 15.45 -2.06
N SER A 301 9.72 15.99 -3.24
CA SER A 301 10.92 15.70 -4.04
C SER A 301 12.22 16.03 -3.30
N LEU A 302 12.29 17.14 -2.57
CA LEU A 302 13.49 17.54 -1.82
C LEU A 302 13.87 16.51 -0.76
N ALA A 303 12.90 15.82 -0.16
CA ALA A 303 13.19 14.78 0.81
C ALA A 303 13.63 13.45 0.21
N VAL A 304 13.21 13.16 -1.03
CA VAL A 304 13.76 12.04 -1.83
C VAL A 304 15.22 12.25 -2.13
N LEU A 305 15.60 13.51 -2.37
CA LEU A 305 16.98 13.90 -2.66
C LEU A 305 17.88 13.89 -1.42
N MET A 306 17.33 13.76 -0.21
CA MET A 306 18.14 13.55 0.99
C MET A 306 18.73 12.13 0.96
N PRO A 307 20.07 11.99 0.91
CA PRO A 307 20.70 10.69 0.78
C PRO A 307 20.31 9.80 1.97
N PRO A 308 19.95 8.53 1.72
CA PRO A 308 19.76 7.59 2.81
C PRO A 308 21.00 7.46 3.69
N PHE A 309 20.81 7.41 5.01
CA PHE A 309 21.88 7.00 5.92
C PHE A 309 22.29 5.54 5.64
N ARG A 310 21.34 4.72 5.17
CA ARG A 310 21.60 3.37 4.63
C ARG A 310 20.84 3.13 3.34
N THR A 311 21.51 2.59 2.34
CA THR A 311 20.86 2.17 1.10
C THR A 311 20.05 0.89 1.32
N MET A 312 18.77 0.89 0.94
CA MET A 312 17.91 -0.29 0.78
C MET A 312 18.64 -1.41 0.05
N ARG A 313 19.44 -1.07 -0.96
CA ARG A 313 20.31 -2.01 -1.64
C ARG A 313 21.24 -2.74 -0.67
N SER A 314 21.97 -2.00 0.18
CA SER A 314 22.87 -2.58 1.18
C SER A 314 22.13 -3.52 2.12
N ALA A 315 20.95 -3.13 2.59
CA ALA A 315 20.11 -4.00 3.42
C ALA A 315 19.72 -5.29 2.67
N VAL A 316 19.31 -5.18 1.40
CA VAL A 316 18.93 -6.34 0.58
C VAL A 316 20.10 -7.32 0.41
N TRP A 317 21.28 -6.87 0.00
CA TRP A 317 22.37 -7.78 -0.36
C TRP A 317 23.30 -8.18 0.79
N ARG A 318 23.47 -7.35 1.84
CA ARG A 318 24.31 -7.67 3.00
C ARG A 318 23.54 -8.34 4.13
N GLU A 319 22.23 -8.15 4.20
CA GLU A 319 21.44 -8.62 5.34
C GLU A 319 20.36 -9.60 4.88
N MET A 320 19.38 -9.16 4.08
CA MET A 320 18.19 -9.98 3.76
C MET A 320 18.54 -11.22 2.94
N ILE A 321 19.28 -11.06 1.83
CA ILE A 321 19.69 -12.21 0.99
C ILE A 321 20.57 -13.20 1.78
N PRO A 322 21.62 -12.76 2.50
CA PRO A 322 22.40 -13.64 3.36
C PRO A 322 21.58 -14.35 4.44
N GLU A 323 20.65 -13.65 5.09
CA GLU A 323 19.79 -14.25 6.10
C GLU A 323 18.85 -15.31 5.49
N ALA A 324 18.27 -15.04 4.32
CA ALA A 324 17.47 -16.00 3.58
C ALA A 324 18.26 -17.26 3.20
N MET A 325 19.50 -17.11 2.74
CA MET A 325 20.40 -18.24 2.45
C MET A 325 20.70 -19.06 3.70
N ASN A 326 21.02 -18.39 4.82
CA ASN A 326 21.33 -19.05 6.09
C ASN A 326 20.09 -19.77 6.68
N ASP A 327 18.91 -19.19 6.57
CA ASP A 327 17.68 -19.82 7.05
C ASP A 327 17.28 -21.00 6.15
N ALA A 328 17.48 -20.93 4.83
CA ALA A 328 17.33 -22.08 3.94
C ALA A 328 18.31 -23.22 4.29
N ALA A 329 19.58 -22.89 4.49
CA ALA A 329 20.60 -23.86 4.92
C ALA A 329 20.26 -24.50 6.27
N ARG A 330 19.82 -23.69 7.24
CA ARG A 330 19.36 -24.19 8.54
C ARG A 330 18.16 -25.11 8.40
N SER A 331 17.20 -24.77 7.54
CA SER A 331 16.03 -25.61 7.26
C SER A 331 16.43 -26.99 6.75
N ILE A 332 17.38 -27.03 5.81
CA ILE A 332 17.91 -28.28 5.24
C ILE A 332 18.63 -29.11 6.32
N ARG A 333 19.49 -28.48 7.14
CA ARG A 333 20.20 -29.18 8.22
C ARG A 333 19.26 -29.74 9.29
N LEU A 334 18.29 -28.95 9.75
CA LEU A 334 17.30 -29.39 10.72
C LEU A 334 16.49 -30.59 10.21
N HIS A 335 16.32 -30.68 8.89
CA HIS A 335 15.66 -31.79 8.24
C HIS A 335 16.61 -33.01 8.12
N ALA A 336 17.87 -32.82 7.72
CA ALA A 336 18.90 -33.87 7.71
C ALA A 336 19.07 -34.52 9.10
N GLU A 337 19.22 -33.70 10.15
CA GLU A 337 19.32 -34.15 11.54
C GLU A 337 18.11 -34.98 11.97
N ARG A 338 16.91 -34.68 11.45
CA ARG A 338 15.70 -35.45 11.75
C ARG A 338 15.82 -36.86 11.19
N LEU A 339 16.22 -36.99 9.92
CA LEU A 339 16.36 -38.29 9.28
C LEU A 339 17.42 -39.15 10.00
N GLU A 340 18.54 -38.54 10.37
CA GLU A 340 19.57 -39.21 11.18
C GLU A 340 19.05 -39.63 12.56
N SER A 341 18.29 -38.77 13.23
CA SER A 341 17.69 -39.10 14.54
C SER A 341 16.67 -40.24 14.43
N GLY A 342 15.88 -40.29 13.37
CA GLY A 342 14.94 -41.40 13.10
C GLY A 342 15.68 -42.72 12.91
N ARG A 343 16.82 -42.69 12.22
CA ARG A 343 17.68 -43.88 12.03
C ARG A 343 18.30 -44.36 13.35
N GLN A 344 18.76 -43.45 14.19
CA GLN A 344 19.30 -43.83 15.51
C GLN A 344 18.21 -44.43 16.41
N GLU A 345 16.96 -43.96 16.29
CA GLU A 345 15.82 -44.55 17.00
C GLU A 345 15.47 -45.95 16.48
N GLU A 346 15.56 -46.20 15.17
CA GLU A 346 15.33 -47.52 14.58
C GLU A 346 16.47 -48.51 14.88
N ALA A 347 17.72 -48.05 14.91
CA ALA A 347 18.89 -48.87 15.21
C ALA A 347 19.05 -49.15 16.71
N GLY A 348 18.53 -48.27 17.57
CA GLY A 348 18.66 -48.34 19.03
C GLY A 348 17.44 -48.92 19.71
N VAL A 349 17.13 -50.20 19.45
CA VAL A 349 16.13 -50.97 20.21
C VAL A 349 16.74 -51.38 21.55
N GLU A 350 16.06 -51.03 22.65
CA GLU A 350 16.39 -51.26 24.08
C GLU A 350 17.37 -50.28 24.76
N GLN A 351 16.94 -49.05 25.05
CA GLN A 351 17.55 -48.27 26.15
C GLN A 351 16.52 -47.51 27.01
N SER A 352 16.59 -47.78 28.32
CA SER A 352 16.09 -47.08 29.53
C SER A 352 15.02 -45.98 29.39
N GLU A 353 13.91 -46.15 30.13
CA GLU A 353 12.79 -45.19 30.26
C GLU A 353 13.19 -43.76 30.66
N THR A 354 14.31 -43.57 31.38
CA THR A 354 14.79 -42.24 31.78
C THR A 354 15.25 -41.38 30.60
N LYS A 355 15.68 -41.99 29.48
CA LYS A 355 16.01 -41.23 28.26
C LYS A 355 14.77 -40.81 27.46
N ALA A 356 13.58 -41.29 27.81
CA ALA A 356 12.37 -41.02 27.04
C ALA A 356 11.85 -39.58 27.24
N GLU A 357 11.94 -39.03 28.46
CA GLU A 357 11.52 -37.65 28.74
C GLU A 357 12.46 -36.62 28.09
N ASP A 358 13.78 -36.80 28.21
CA ASP A 358 14.77 -35.95 27.55
C ASP A 358 14.60 -35.96 26.02
N ARG A 359 14.33 -37.14 25.43
CA ARG A 359 14.01 -37.26 24.00
C ARG A 359 12.73 -36.53 23.63
N LYS A 360 11.68 -36.62 24.47
CA LYS A 360 10.41 -35.92 24.24
C LYS A 360 10.58 -34.40 24.30
N GLN A 361 11.39 -33.90 25.23
CA GLN A 361 11.71 -32.48 25.34
C GLN A 361 12.58 -31.99 24.17
N ALA A 362 13.58 -32.78 23.75
CA ALA A 362 14.40 -32.49 22.57
C ALA A 362 13.55 -32.44 21.28
N LYS A 363 12.65 -33.41 21.08
CA LYS A 363 11.70 -33.43 19.95
C LYS A 363 10.80 -32.19 19.95
N LYS A 364 10.30 -31.79 21.13
CA LYS A 364 9.49 -30.57 21.27
C LYS A 364 10.30 -29.32 20.92
N MET A 365 11.53 -29.18 21.42
CA MET A 365 12.37 -28.02 21.14
C MET A 365 12.78 -27.95 19.66
N GLN A 366 13.07 -29.10 19.04
CA GLN A 366 13.35 -29.20 17.61
C GLN A 366 12.12 -28.82 16.77
N SER A 367 10.91 -29.25 17.16
CA SER A 367 9.67 -28.86 16.47
C SER A 367 9.41 -27.34 16.53
N ILE A 368 9.73 -26.69 17.66
CA ILE A 368 9.60 -25.24 17.82
C ILE A 368 10.63 -24.52 16.96
N ALA A 369 11.88 -24.98 16.97
CA ALA A 369 12.95 -24.40 16.15
C ALA A 369 12.64 -24.52 14.64
N ARG A 370 12.02 -25.63 14.21
CA ARG A 370 11.55 -25.82 12.83
C ARG A 370 10.46 -24.85 12.46
N LEU A 371 9.38 -24.78 13.24
CA LEU A 371 8.28 -23.84 12.97
C LEU A 371 8.78 -22.39 12.91
N GLY A 372 9.72 -22.02 13.79
CA GLY A 372 10.36 -20.71 13.75
C GLY A 372 11.21 -20.47 12.48
N THR A 373 12.09 -21.40 12.13
CA THR A 373 12.93 -21.30 10.92
C THR A 373 12.09 -21.28 9.65
N ARG A 374 11.09 -22.15 9.57
CA ARG A 374 10.14 -22.25 8.47
C ARG A 374 9.34 -20.97 8.27
N GLY A 375 8.84 -20.38 9.35
CA GLY A 375 8.16 -19.08 9.31
C GLY A 375 9.06 -17.97 8.75
N LYS A 376 10.36 -17.97 9.10
CA LYS A 376 11.35 -17.04 8.53
C LYS A 376 11.58 -17.30 7.04
N CYS A 377 11.79 -18.56 6.62
CA CYS A 377 11.93 -18.93 5.22
C CYS A 377 10.75 -18.46 4.37
N VAL A 378 9.53 -18.64 4.85
CA VAL A 378 8.31 -18.16 4.17
C VAL A 378 8.30 -16.64 4.07
N ASN A 379 8.71 -15.92 5.11
CA ASN A 379 8.85 -14.45 5.07
C ASN A 379 9.91 -14.00 4.06
N HIS A 380 11.04 -14.72 3.96
CA HIS A 380 12.07 -14.45 2.97
C HIS A 380 11.57 -14.70 1.55
N ILE A 381 10.82 -15.78 1.32
CA ILE A 381 10.20 -16.05 0.02
C ILE A 381 9.32 -14.87 -0.41
N ASN A 382 8.54 -14.30 0.51
CA ASN A 382 7.69 -13.13 0.25
C ASN A 382 8.49 -11.87 -0.05
N ALA A 383 9.53 -11.58 0.74
CA ALA A 383 10.37 -10.41 0.53
C ALA A 383 11.15 -10.49 -0.79
N HIS A 384 11.58 -11.69 -1.18
CA HIS A 384 12.41 -11.91 -2.37
C HIS A 384 11.60 -12.28 -3.62
N PHE A 385 10.27 -12.43 -3.51
CA PHE A 385 9.40 -12.85 -4.61
C PHE A 385 9.48 -11.87 -5.78
N GLY A 386 9.71 -12.40 -6.99
CA GLY A 386 9.85 -11.62 -8.22
C GLY A 386 11.10 -10.72 -8.30
N GLY A 387 11.96 -10.71 -7.27
CA GLY A 387 13.03 -9.74 -7.13
C GLY A 387 12.53 -8.32 -6.84
N ASN A 388 11.31 -8.17 -6.30
CA ASN A 388 10.66 -6.88 -6.09
C ASN A 388 11.50 -5.94 -5.21
N LEU A 389 12.01 -6.42 -4.08
CA LEU A 389 12.91 -5.64 -3.23
C LEU A 389 14.19 -5.21 -3.97
N ALA A 390 14.77 -6.08 -4.78
CA ALA A 390 15.95 -5.74 -5.58
C ALA A 390 15.62 -4.70 -6.67
N ASN A 391 14.43 -4.77 -7.28
CA ASN A 391 13.98 -3.79 -8.28
C ASN A 391 13.88 -2.37 -7.71
N TYR A 392 13.48 -2.22 -6.44
CA TYR A 392 13.44 -0.89 -5.81
C TYR A 392 14.83 -0.26 -5.63
N SER A 393 15.90 -1.07 -5.62
CA SER A 393 17.28 -0.55 -5.46
C SER A 393 17.83 0.18 -6.69
N VAL A 394 17.19 0.08 -7.86
CA VAL A 394 17.56 0.84 -9.08
C VAL A 394 17.48 2.35 -8.82
N PHE A 395 16.58 2.77 -7.94
CA PHE A 395 16.16 4.17 -7.80
C PHE A 395 16.85 4.91 -6.67
N GLU A 396 17.82 4.30 -6.01
CA GLU A 396 18.58 4.98 -4.98
C GLU A 396 19.46 6.07 -5.59
N PRO A 397 19.18 7.36 -5.30
CA PRO A 397 20.03 8.43 -5.79
C PRO A 397 21.40 8.29 -5.12
N ARG A 398 22.41 7.86 -5.88
CA ARG A 398 23.80 7.97 -5.47
C ARG A 398 24.41 9.21 -6.10
N LEU A 399 24.77 10.17 -5.25
CA LEU A 399 25.77 11.15 -5.59
C LEU A 399 27.12 10.42 -5.76
N LEU A 400 27.44 10.09 -7.02
CA LEU A 400 28.80 10.07 -7.59
C LEU A 400 29.84 9.02 -7.16
N ALA A 401 29.60 8.10 -6.20
CA ALA A 401 30.72 7.32 -5.61
C ALA A 401 30.73 5.78 -5.82
N CYS A 402 29.79 5.16 -6.53
CA CYS A 402 29.78 3.71 -6.77
C CYS A 402 29.20 3.35 -8.14
N ASN A 403 29.48 2.12 -8.63
CA ASN A 403 28.94 1.57 -9.89
C ASN A 403 27.45 1.91 -10.07
N PRO A 404 27.02 2.38 -11.26
CA PRO A 404 25.66 2.83 -11.49
C PRO A 404 24.65 1.74 -11.08
N PRO A 405 23.59 2.08 -10.31
CA PRO A 405 22.64 1.11 -9.83
C PRO A 405 22.00 0.30 -10.96
N GLU A 406 21.88 0.88 -12.17
CA GLU A 406 21.33 0.23 -13.36
C GLU A 406 22.10 -1.02 -13.82
N TRP A 407 23.39 -1.13 -13.53
CA TRP A 407 24.26 -2.21 -14.06
C TRP A 407 24.16 -3.52 -13.27
N THR A 408 23.84 -3.35 -12.01
CA THR A 408 24.01 -4.34 -10.97
C THR A 408 22.65 -4.82 -10.50
N THR A 409 21.60 -4.00 -10.61
CA THR A 409 20.26 -4.39 -10.22
C THR A 409 19.76 -5.63 -10.96
N GLY A 410 20.08 -5.79 -12.25
CA GLY A 410 19.76 -7.03 -12.98
C GLY A 410 20.33 -8.28 -12.30
N THR A 411 21.60 -8.22 -11.90
CA THR A 411 22.27 -9.30 -11.15
C THR A 411 21.62 -9.51 -9.78
N LEU A 412 21.32 -8.43 -9.04
CA LEU A 412 20.66 -8.53 -7.72
C LEU A 412 19.26 -9.14 -7.80
N VAL A 413 18.49 -8.78 -8.82
CA VAL A 413 17.14 -9.30 -9.07
C VAL A 413 17.21 -10.78 -9.42
N MET A 414 18.15 -11.18 -10.29
CA MET A 414 18.38 -12.59 -10.60
C MET A 414 18.83 -13.36 -9.35
N LEU A 415 19.74 -12.80 -8.55
CA LEU A 415 20.21 -13.41 -7.30
C LEU A 415 19.06 -13.58 -6.31
N SER A 416 18.26 -12.54 -6.09
CA SER A 416 17.08 -12.59 -5.22
C SER A 416 16.07 -13.65 -5.68
N LYS A 417 15.84 -13.77 -7.00
CA LYS A 417 14.96 -14.83 -7.56
C LYS A 417 15.55 -16.22 -7.36
N ALA A 418 16.85 -16.40 -7.58
CA ALA A 418 17.54 -17.68 -7.38
C ALA A 418 17.47 -18.11 -5.91
N VAL A 419 17.77 -17.20 -4.98
CA VAL A 419 17.66 -17.45 -3.53
C VAL A 419 16.23 -17.79 -3.12
N SER A 420 15.24 -17.04 -3.62
CA SER A 420 13.82 -17.35 -3.37
C SER A 420 13.46 -18.78 -3.82
N LYS A 421 13.93 -19.21 -4.99
CA LYS A 421 13.74 -20.60 -5.45
C LYS A 421 14.41 -21.61 -4.52
N CYS A 422 15.63 -21.34 -4.07
CA CYS A 422 16.32 -22.24 -3.15
C CYS A 422 15.59 -22.38 -1.80
N VAL A 423 15.11 -21.25 -1.24
CA VAL A 423 14.33 -21.23 0.00
C VAL A 423 13.02 -22.02 -0.18
N ARG A 424 12.34 -21.90 -1.33
CA ARG A 424 11.13 -22.69 -1.63
C ARG A 424 11.41 -24.18 -1.67
N ILE A 425 12.50 -24.59 -2.32
CA ILE A 425 12.88 -26.01 -2.39
C ILE A 425 13.19 -26.53 -0.98
N ALA A 426 13.92 -25.77 -0.17
CA ALA A 426 14.19 -26.12 1.23
C ALA A 426 12.90 -26.32 2.07
N VAL A 427 11.90 -25.44 1.90
CA VAL A 427 10.58 -25.57 2.54
C VAL A 427 9.79 -26.76 1.98
N GLY A 428 9.89 -27.02 0.67
CA GLY A 428 9.23 -28.15 0.02
C GLY A 428 9.77 -29.50 0.51
N ILE A 429 11.09 -29.62 0.66
CA ILE A 429 11.73 -30.83 1.21
C ILE A 429 11.20 -31.12 2.63
N GLU A 430 11.06 -30.10 3.47
CA GLU A 430 10.52 -30.27 4.84
C GLU A 430 9.08 -30.82 4.84
N ILE A 431 8.24 -30.39 3.89
CA ILE A 431 6.83 -30.83 3.79
C ILE A 431 6.74 -32.30 3.37
N LEU A 432 7.54 -32.69 2.38
CA LEU A 432 7.52 -34.06 1.83
C LEU A 432 8.02 -35.11 2.84
N ASP A 433 8.80 -34.70 3.83
CA ASP A 433 9.22 -35.56 4.93
C ASP A 433 8.12 -35.77 5.99
N GLU A 434 7.33 -34.73 6.29
CA GLU A 434 6.21 -34.83 7.23
C GLU A 434 5.21 -35.89 6.75
N THR A 435 4.89 -35.91 5.45
CA THR A 435 3.96 -36.88 4.85
C THR A 435 4.51 -38.31 4.84
N ASN A 436 5.81 -38.48 4.65
CA ASN A 436 6.46 -39.80 4.59
C ASN A 436 6.73 -40.41 5.97
N SER A 437 6.86 -39.60 7.03
CA SER A 437 7.19 -40.07 8.38
C SER A 437 6.15 -41.00 9.02
N HIS A 438 4.91 -41.01 8.52
CA HIS A 438 3.85 -41.89 9.03
C HIS A 438 3.91 -43.32 8.48
N ASP A 439 4.55 -43.56 7.34
CA ASP A 439 4.48 -44.84 6.61
C ASP A 439 5.81 -45.64 6.65
N HIS A 440 6.93 -45.01 6.99
CA HIS A 440 8.27 -45.60 6.89
C HIS A 440 8.63 -46.70 7.91
N ARG A 441 7.73 -47.09 8.82
CA ARG A 441 7.97 -48.27 9.68
C ARG A 441 8.07 -49.59 8.91
N SER A 442 7.72 -49.64 7.62
CA SER A 442 7.92 -50.83 6.78
C SER A 442 9.28 -50.84 6.07
N LYS A 443 10.27 -51.41 6.75
CA LYS A 443 11.51 -52.07 6.28
C LYS A 443 11.88 -51.88 4.78
N GLY A 444 12.84 -51.00 4.48
CA GLY A 444 13.73 -51.15 3.30
C GLY A 444 13.94 -49.94 2.39
N GLN A 445 12.98 -49.01 2.28
CA GLN A 445 13.03 -47.94 1.26
C GLN A 445 13.74 -46.63 1.68
N GLY A 446 14.09 -46.48 2.97
CA GLY A 446 14.78 -45.26 3.46
C GLY A 446 16.19 -45.03 2.89
N GLY A 447 16.79 -46.03 2.24
CA GLY A 447 18.19 -45.98 1.79
C GLY A 447 18.48 -44.95 0.68
N ARG A 448 17.54 -44.67 -0.23
CA ARG A 448 17.80 -43.81 -1.41
C ARG A 448 17.80 -42.32 -1.03
N TRP A 449 16.80 -41.88 -0.27
CA TRP A 449 16.73 -40.51 0.26
C TRP A 449 17.92 -40.18 1.16
N HIS A 450 18.41 -41.16 1.94
CA HIS A 450 19.57 -40.97 2.80
C HIS A 450 20.88 -40.79 2.01
N LYS A 451 21.07 -41.50 0.90
CA LYS A 451 22.21 -41.25 0.00
C LYS A 451 22.18 -39.83 -0.54
N ASN A 452 20.97 -39.29 -0.78
CA ASN A 452 20.83 -37.93 -1.28
C ASN A 452 21.07 -36.86 -0.21
N MET A 453 20.82 -37.16 1.08
CA MET A 453 20.95 -36.18 2.15
C MET A 453 22.36 -35.58 2.28
N GLY A 454 23.41 -36.33 1.95
CA GLY A 454 24.78 -35.83 1.94
C GLY A 454 24.97 -34.60 1.04
N CYS A 455 24.42 -34.63 -0.18
CA CYS A 455 24.51 -33.50 -1.11
C CYS A 455 23.61 -32.33 -0.68
N TYR A 456 22.44 -32.58 -0.07
CA TYR A 456 21.64 -31.50 0.51
C TYR A 456 22.40 -30.78 1.65
N LEU A 457 23.16 -31.50 2.47
CA LEU A 457 24.02 -30.92 3.49
C LEU A 457 25.19 -30.11 2.89
N GLU A 458 25.83 -30.62 1.85
CA GLU A 458 26.86 -29.87 1.09
C GLU A 458 26.29 -28.56 0.52
N VAL A 459 25.11 -28.63 -0.10
CA VAL A 459 24.40 -27.46 -0.60
C VAL A 459 24.07 -26.46 0.52
N ALA A 460 23.68 -26.94 1.70
CA ALA A 460 23.44 -26.06 2.85
C ALA A 460 24.72 -25.32 3.28
N GLU A 461 25.88 -25.98 3.25
CA GLU A 461 27.18 -25.34 3.51
C GLU A 461 27.53 -24.29 2.45
N GLU A 462 27.29 -24.59 1.17
CA GLU A 462 27.52 -23.67 0.06
C GLU A 462 26.64 -22.41 0.16
N LEU A 463 25.38 -22.56 0.57
CA LEU A 463 24.46 -21.44 0.84
C LEU A 463 24.95 -20.56 1.99
N GLU A 464 25.40 -21.14 3.10
CA GLU A 464 25.94 -20.36 4.22
C GLU A 464 27.22 -19.62 3.82
N LEU A 465 28.08 -20.24 3.01
CA LEU A 465 29.28 -19.62 2.49
C LEU A 465 28.94 -18.44 1.57
N CYS A 466 27.95 -18.60 0.69
CA CYS A 466 27.40 -17.51 -0.15
C CYS A 466 26.85 -16.36 0.70
N GLY A 467 26.05 -16.68 1.72
CA GLY A 467 25.51 -15.68 2.64
C GLY A 467 26.62 -14.94 3.39
N LYS A 468 27.64 -15.65 3.88
CA LYS A 468 28.80 -15.07 4.55
C LYS A 468 29.62 -14.17 3.60
N ALA A 469 29.88 -14.62 2.38
CA ALA A 469 30.61 -13.87 1.37
C ALA A 469 29.90 -12.57 0.99
N LEU A 470 28.58 -12.62 0.78
CA LEU A 470 27.74 -11.45 0.53
C LEU A 470 27.69 -10.50 1.73
N LYS A 471 27.57 -11.02 2.96
CA LYS A 471 27.54 -10.17 4.16
C LYS A 471 28.85 -9.42 4.39
N ILE A 472 29.99 -10.08 4.16
CA ILE A 472 31.33 -9.48 4.30
C ILE A 472 31.68 -8.60 3.09
N GLY A 473 31.17 -8.93 1.91
CA GLY A 473 31.56 -8.30 0.65
C GLY A 473 32.87 -8.84 0.09
N ASP A 474 33.19 -10.12 0.31
CA ASP A 474 34.45 -10.74 -0.11
C ASP A 474 34.24 -11.87 -1.12
N ALA A 475 34.56 -11.60 -2.39
CA ALA A 475 34.46 -12.57 -3.48
C ALA A 475 35.46 -13.73 -3.35
N ASN A 476 36.54 -13.57 -2.57
CA ASN A 476 37.55 -14.62 -2.42
C ASN A 476 37.01 -15.84 -1.70
N LEU A 477 36.05 -15.65 -0.79
CA LEU A 477 35.36 -16.75 -0.11
C LEU A 477 34.62 -17.68 -1.08
N LEU A 478 34.29 -17.23 -2.30
CA LEU A 478 33.59 -18.03 -3.32
C LEU A 478 34.50 -18.63 -4.38
N LYS A 479 35.82 -18.34 -4.36
CA LYS A 479 36.76 -18.85 -5.37
C LYS A 479 36.86 -20.37 -5.31
N ASP A 480 36.93 -20.91 -4.09
CA ASP A 480 37.13 -22.33 -3.86
C ASP A 480 35.89 -23.18 -4.23
N LEU A 481 34.68 -22.60 -4.14
CA LEU A 481 33.43 -23.28 -4.53
C LEU A 481 33.34 -23.47 -6.04
N GLY A 482 33.65 -22.43 -6.81
CA GLY A 482 33.59 -22.49 -8.27
C GLY A 482 34.60 -23.47 -8.85
N GLN A 483 35.76 -23.61 -8.20
CA GLN A 483 36.81 -24.52 -8.64
C GLN A 483 36.46 -25.98 -8.32
N LYS A 484 35.87 -26.28 -7.15
CA LYS A 484 35.35 -27.62 -6.85
C LYS A 484 34.25 -28.08 -7.82
N ALA A 485 33.38 -27.16 -8.25
CA ALA A 485 32.32 -27.48 -9.22
C ALA A 485 32.87 -27.75 -10.63
N HIS A 486 33.91 -27.01 -11.05
CA HIS A 486 34.54 -27.17 -12.37
C HIS A 486 35.51 -28.37 -12.42
N ASP A 487 36.25 -28.62 -11.34
CA ASP A 487 37.20 -29.74 -11.23
C ASP A 487 36.48 -31.09 -11.06
N ALA A 488 35.16 -31.09 -10.80
CA ALA A 488 34.31 -32.27 -10.89
C ALA A 488 33.98 -32.67 -12.35
N GLU A 489 34.62 -32.04 -13.36
CA GLU A 489 34.45 -32.36 -14.77
C GLU A 489 34.82 -33.80 -15.10
N SER A 490 33.87 -34.46 -15.77
CA SER A 490 33.70 -35.90 -15.94
C SER A 490 33.30 -36.59 -14.62
N PRO A 491 31.98 -36.68 -14.31
CA PRO A 491 31.53 -37.76 -13.45
C PRO A 491 32.12 -39.04 -14.04
N THR A 492 33.10 -39.63 -13.36
CA THR A 492 33.41 -41.03 -13.60
C THR A 492 32.08 -41.76 -13.55
N GLU A 493 31.77 -42.66 -14.49
CA GLU A 493 30.47 -43.35 -14.59
C GLU A 493 30.00 -44.04 -13.27
N GLU A 494 30.87 -44.11 -12.26
CA GLU A 494 30.58 -44.58 -10.89
C GLU A 494 30.15 -43.48 -9.89
N SER A 495 30.12 -42.21 -10.29
CA SER A 495 29.55 -41.10 -9.54
C SER A 495 28.03 -41.26 -9.49
N CYS A 496 27.59 -42.09 -8.54
CA CYS A 496 26.21 -42.35 -8.09
C CYS A 496 25.15 -41.50 -8.79
N ASP A 497 24.21 -42.15 -9.50
CA ASP A 497 22.95 -41.57 -9.96
C ASP A 497 22.25 -40.83 -8.81
N TYR A 498 22.63 -39.57 -8.64
CA TYR A 498 22.13 -38.73 -7.58
C TYR A 498 20.75 -38.26 -8.00
N TYR A 499 19.75 -38.79 -7.32
CA TYR A 499 18.37 -38.49 -7.63
C TYR A 499 18.00 -37.13 -7.03
N ASP A 500 18.20 -36.06 -7.81
CA ASP A 500 17.75 -34.71 -7.47
C ASP A 500 16.47 -34.37 -8.24
N PRO A 501 15.28 -34.77 -7.75
CA PRO A 501 14.03 -34.46 -8.43
C PRO A 501 13.74 -32.95 -8.51
N PHE A 502 14.51 -32.13 -7.77
CA PHE A 502 14.34 -30.69 -7.71
C PHE A 502 15.38 -29.91 -8.51
N HIS A 503 16.38 -30.58 -9.09
CA HIS A 503 17.56 -29.93 -9.68
C HIS A 503 18.14 -28.86 -8.73
N PHE A 504 18.09 -29.12 -7.41
CA PHE A 504 18.50 -28.18 -6.39
C PHE A 504 19.95 -27.76 -6.55
N ARG A 505 20.83 -28.68 -6.96
CA ARG A 505 22.23 -28.37 -7.26
C ARG A 505 22.39 -27.28 -8.34
N GLU A 506 21.66 -27.41 -9.45
CA GLU A 506 21.69 -26.43 -10.55
C GLU A 506 21.27 -25.03 -10.08
N TYR A 507 20.26 -24.94 -9.22
CA TYR A 507 19.84 -23.67 -8.65
C TYR A 507 20.90 -23.04 -7.76
N ILE A 508 21.66 -23.86 -7.02
CA ILE A 508 22.70 -23.41 -6.09
C ILE A 508 23.93 -22.95 -6.85
N ASP A 509 24.33 -23.67 -7.90
CA ASP A 509 25.38 -23.23 -8.81
C ASP A 509 25.02 -21.88 -9.45
N GLY A 510 23.72 -21.69 -9.77
CA GLY A 510 23.17 -20.40 -10.16
C GLY A 510 23.32 -19.31 -9.08
N VAL A 511 23.01 -19.63 -7.82
CA VAL A 511 23.19 -18.71 -6.68
C VAL A 511 24.67 -18.36 -6.46
N ILE A 512 25.58 -19.33 -6.50
CA ILE A 512 27.03 -19.13 -6.36
C ILE A 512 27.53 -18.21 -7.47
N THR A 513 27.18 -18.51 -8.73
CA THR A 513 27.56 -17.74 -9.91
C THR A 513 27.06 -16.30 -9.82
N LEU A 514 25.79 -16.11 -9.45
CA LEU A 514 25.18 -14.78 -9.31
C LEU A 514 25.76 -14.01 -8.11
N SER A 515 26.09 -14.68 -7.00
CA SER A 515 26.71 -14.06 -5.82
C SER A 515 28.14 -13.60 -6.13
N LYS A 516 28.93 -14.44 -6.81
CA LYS A 516 30.28 -14.09 -7.27
C LYS A 516 30.24 -12.91 -8.24
N ARG A 517 29.39 -12.99 -9.26
CA ARG A 517 29.18 -11.90 -10.23
C ARG A 517 28.75 -10.60 -9.54
N TRP A 518 27.88 -10.69 -8.54
CA TRP A 518 27.47 -9.52 -7.75
C TRP A 518 28.63 -8.90 -6.99
N LEU A 519 29.43 -9.70 -6.30
CA LEU A 519 30.57 -9.22 -5.52
C LEU A 519 31.66 -8.61 -6.41
N GLU A 520 31.94 -9.22 -7.57
CA GLU A 520 32.85 -8.68 -8.58
C GLU A 520 32.34 -7.34 -9.14
N GLN A 521 31.04 -7.25 -9.44
CA GLN A 521 30.42 -6.00 -9.89
C GLN A 521 30.30 -4.93 -8.80
N MET A 522 30.53 -5.25 -7.53
CA MET A 522 30.52 -4.30 -6.42
C MET A 522 31.93 -3.89 -5.97
N ASP A 523 32.98 -4.51 -6.52
CA ASP A 523 34.36 -4.13 -6.24
C ASP A 523 34.69 -2.79 -6.92
N PRO A 524 35.05 -1.73 -6.17
CA PRO A 524 35.41 -0.44 -6.76
C PRO A 524 36.58 -0.52 -7.76
N ARG A 525 37.40 -1.57 -7.68
CA ARG A 525 38.54 -1.80 -8.57
C ARG A 525 38.15 -2.25 -9.98
N SER A 526 36.92 -2.72 -10.21
CA SER A 526 36.52 -3.40 -11.46
C SER A 526 36.12 -2.45 -12.62
N SER A 527 36.49 -1.18 -12.57
CA SER A 527 35.53 -0.14 -12.96
C SER A 527 35.88 0.72 -14.18
N GLU A 528 36.82 0.34 -15.03
CA GLU A 528 37.37 1.24 -16.08
C GLU A 528 36.45 1.71 -17.23
N ASN A 529 35.16 1.32 -17.35
CA ASN A 529 34.33 1.67 -18.53
C ASN A 529 32.94 2.26 -18.22
N TYR A 530 32.88 3.35 -17.47
CA TYR A 530 31.67 3.89 -16.84
C TYR A 530 30.54 4.45 -17.75
N CYS A 531 30.76 4.66 -19.05
CA CYS A 531 29.75 5.26 -19.94
C CYS A 531 29.59 4.48 -21.26
N SER A 532 29.17 3.22 -21.17
CA SER A 532 28.91 2.38 -22.34
C SER A 532 27.47 2.52 -22.86
N TRP A 533 27.25 2.27 -24.15
CA TRP A 533 25.90 2.27 -24.75
C TRP A 533 24.92 1.30 -24.06
N GLN A 534 25.44 0.27 -23.40
CA GLN A 534 24.65 -0.69 -22.62
C GLN A 534 24.04 -0.03 -21.37
N SER A 535 24.69 0.96 -20.77
CA SER A 535 24.16 1.70 -19.60
C SER A 535 22.94 2.53 -19.97
N LEU A 536 23.01 3.27 -21.07
CA LEU A 536 21.89 4.02 -21.64
C LEU A 536 20.72 3.09 -22.01
N THR A 537 21.02 1.91 -22.54
CA THR A 537 20.00 0.93 -22.90
C THR A 537 19.34 0.30 -21.66
N ALA A 538 20.10 0.02 -20.60
CA ALA A 538 19.57 -0.49 -19.33
C ALA A 538 18.75 0.58 -18.58
N ALA A 539 19.22 1.82 -18.52
CA ALA A 539 18.47 2.95 -17.98
C ALA A 539 17.15 3.15 -18.75
N ARG A 540 17.18 3.05 -20.09
CA ARG A 540 15.98 3.07 -20.93
C ARG A 540 15.05 1.90 -20.63
N LYS A 541 15.54 0.65 -20.60
CA LYS A 541 14.75 -0.55 -20.30
C LYS A 541 14.19 -0.56 -18.88
N ASN A 542 14.85 0.07 -17.93
CA ASN A 542 14.37 0.19 -16.55
C ASN A 542 13.43 1.39 -16.37
N GLY A 543 13.58 2.45 -17.17
CA GLY A 543 12.68 3.61 -17.22
C GLY A 543 11.39 3.35 -18.00
N GLU A 544 11.42 2.47 -19.00
CA GLU A 544 10.27 2.15 -19.86
C GLU A 544 9.09 1.57 -19.06
N PRO A 545 9.26 0.61 -18.13
CA PRO A 545 8.19 0.16 -17.25
C PRO A 545 7.59 1.26 -16.41
N TRP A 546 8.34 2.33 -16.07
CA TRP A 546 7.76 3.48 -15.37
C TRP A 546 6.95 4.35 -16.29
N ILE A 547 7.43 4.67 -17.48
CA ILE A 547 6.64 5.42 -18.47
C ILE A 547 5.37 4.63 -18.78
N TRP A 548 5.46 3.31 -18.95
CA TRP A 548 4.31 2.43 -19.09
C TRP A 548 3.48 2.32 -17.82
N MET A 549 4.05 2.37 -16.62
CA MET A 549 3.30 2.42 -15.37
C MET A 549 2.54 3.74 -15.29
N GLN A 550 3.14 4.86 -15.66
CA GLN A 550 2.48 6.17 -15.70
C GLN A 550 1.38 6.18 -16.74
N PHE A 551 1.66 5.69 -17.94
CA PHE A 551 0.66 5.55 -19.00
C PHE A 551 -0.42 4.53 -18.62
N SER A 552 -0.08 3.48 -17.88
CA SER A 552 -1.03 2.49 -17.39
C SER A 552 -1.94 3.08 -16.34
N HIS A 553 -1.55 4.11 -15.58
CA HIS A 553 -2.48 4.84 -14.72
C HIS A 553 -3.51 5.63 -15.53
N TYR A 554 -3.10 6.26 -16.65
CA TYR A 554 -4.04 6.93 -17.55
C TYR A 554 -4.94 5.94 -18.30
N VAL A 555 -4.37 4.85 -18.81
CA VAL A 555 -5.12 3.74 -19.43
C VAL A 555 -6.02 3.08 -18.40
N PHE A 556 -5.59 2.93 -17.15
CA PHE A 556 -6.39 2.38 -16.06
C PHE A 556 -7.51 3.32 -15.67
N PHE A 557 -7.26 4.63 -15.57
CA PHE A 557 -8.29 5.63 -15.32
C PHE A 557 -9.31 5.67 -16.47
N ALA A 558 -8.84 5.71 -17.72
CA ALA A 558 -9.67 5.63 -18.91
C ALA A 558 -10.42 4.30 -18.98
N LYS A 559 -9.79 3.19 -18.60
CA LYS A 559 -10.41 1.86 -18.51
C LYS A 559 -11.39 1.78 -17.35
N THR A 560 -11.16 2.48 -16.24
CA THR A 560 -12.08 2.58 -15.10
C THR A 560 -13.32 3.35 -15.52
N LEU A 561 -13.15 4.52 -16.14
CA LEU A 561 -14.23 5.30 -16.75
C LEU A 561 -14.97 4.49 -17.82
N ALA A 562 -14.25 3.81 -18.73
CA ALA A 562 -14.84 2.98 -19.76
C ALA A 562 -15.53 1.73 -19.18
N ASN A 563 -15.01 1.18 -18.08
CA ASN A 563 -15.59 0.04 -17.37
C ASN A 563 -16.94 0.41 -16.73
N LEU A 564 -17.19 1.70 -16.40
CA LEU A 564 -18.52 2.19 -16.01
C LEU A 564 -19.57 1.90 -17.10
N PHE A 565 -19.15 1.99 -18.36
CA PHE A 565 -20.01 1.83 -19.53
C PHE A 565 -19.90 0.44 -20.18
N ARG A 566 -18.98 -0.42 -19.70
CA ARG A 566 -18.72 -1.73 -20.31
C ARG A 566 -19.72 -2.77 -19.83
N LYS A 567 -20.47 -3.35 -20.76
CA LYS A 567 -21.47 -4.41 -20.51
C LYS A 567 -20.91 -5.61 -19.72
N SER A 568 -19.62 -5.94 -19.88
CA SER A 568 -18.97 -7.04 -19.13
C SER A 568 -18.84 -6.76 -17.63
N SER A 569 -18.60 -5.50 -17.24
CA SER A 569 -18.54 -5.10 -15.81
C SER A 569 -19.91 -5.26 -15.17
N TRP A 570 -20.97 -4.86 -15.89
CA TRP A 570 -22.35 -5.06 -15.49
C TRP A 570 -22.75 -6.55 -15.46
N HIS A 571 -22.27 -7.37 -16.41
CA HIS A 571 -22.46 -8.82 -16.35
C HIS A 571 -21.70 -9.49 -15.19
N ALA A 572 -20.51 -9.01 -14.83
CA ALA A 572 -19.77 -9.48 -13.66
C ALA A 572 -20.46 -9.10 -12.33
N LEU A 573 -21.23 -8.00 -12.33
CA LEU A 573 -22.15 -7.61 -11.26
C LEU A 573 -23.36 -8.56 -11.18
N LEU A 574 -23.85 -9.05 -12.33
CA LEU A 574 -25.03 -9.91 -12.44
C LEU A 574 -24.72 -11.41 -12.23
N ASN A 575 -23.47 -11.85 -12.36
CA ASN A 575 -23.03 -13.23 -12.09
C ASN A 575 -22.14 -13.31 -10.82
N PRO A 576 -22.74 -13.32 -9.61
CA PRO A 576 -22.02 -13.30 -8.33
C PRO A 576 -21.31 -14.62 -7.98
N SER A 577 -21.50 -15.69 -8.75
CA SER A 577 -21.00 -17.03 -8.42
C SER A 577 -19.48 -17.17 -8.54
N GLN A 578 -18.78 -16.27 -9.24
CA GLN A 578 -17.35 -16.42 -9.48
C GLN A 578 -16.45 -15.40 -8.77
N HIS A 579 -16.93 -14.21 -8.34
CA HIS A 579 -16.05 -13.17 -7.78
C HIS A 579 -16.67 -12.38 -6.63
N ASN A 580 -15.79 -11.80 -5.78
CA ASN A 580 -16.09 -10.93 -4.62
C ASN A 580 -16.87 -9.63 -4.95
N THR A 581 -17.53 -9.57 -6.11
CA THR A 581 -18.20 -8.39 -6.66
C THR A 581 -19.38 -7.96 -5.80
N LEU A 582 -20.25 -8.88 -5.32
CA LEU A 582 -21.40 -8.49 -4.50
C LEU A 582 -20.97 -7.82 -3.18
N PRO A 583 -20.05 -8.38 -2.37
CA PRO A 583 -19.49 -7.68 -1.20
C PRO A 583 -18.89 -6.32 -1.55
N GLN A 584 -18.18 -6.21 -2.68
CA GLN A 584 -17.61 -4.96 -3.15
C GLN A 584 -18.68 -3.92 -3.47
N VAL A 585 -19.72 -4.30 -4.22
CA VAL A 585 -20.86 -3.43 -4.59
C VAL A 585 -21.58 -2.95 -3.33
N VAL A 586 -21.86 -3.86 -2.40
CA VAL A 586 -22.52 -3.52 -1.14
C VAL A 586 -21.67 -2.58 -0.30
N TRP A 587 -20.35 -2.78 -0.28
CA TRP A 587 -19.44 -1.86 0.40
C TRP A 587 -19.38 -0.48 -0.27
N CYS A 588 -19.35 -0.43 -1.60
CA CYS A 588 -19.39 0.82 -2.37
C CYS A 588 -20.69 1.58 -2.11
N ALA A 589 -21.82 0.88 -2.08
CA ALA A 589 -23.13 1.44 -1.76
C ALA A 589 -23.15 2.03 -0.35
N LYS A 590 -22.61 1.31 0.64
CA LYS A 590 -22.46 1.80 2.01
C LYS A 590 -21.59 3.04 2.08
N PHE A 591 -20.43 3.00 1.43
CA PHE A 591 -19.52 4.13 1.38
C PHE A 591 -20.22 5.38 0.81
N ALA A 592 -20.86 5.25 -0.34
CA ALA A 592 -21.62 6.32 -0.97
C ALA A 592 -22.79 6.80 -0.11
N LEU A 593 -23.50 5.89 0.55
CA LEU A 593 -24.61 6.21 1.44
C LEU A 593 -24.18 7.14 2.56
N GLY A 594 -23.10 6.83 3.28
CA GLY A 594 -22.66 7.69 4.38
C GLY A 594 -22.17 9.08 3.93
N LEU A 595 -21.48 9.17 2.78
CA LEU A 595 -21.15 10.47 2.18
C LEU A 595 -22.40 11.25 1.78
N THR A 596 -23.36 10.57 1.16
CA THR A 596 -24.62 11.19 0.71
C THR A 596 -25.44 11.68 1.90
N LEU A 597 -25.53 10.92 2.99
CA LEU A 597 -26.20 11.34 4.22
C LEU A 597 -25.55 12.59 4.82
N LEU A 598 -24.22 12.63 4.90
CA LEU A 598 -23.50 13.82 5.37
C LEU A 598 -23.72 15.04 4.45
N MET A 599 -23.79 14.84 3.14
CA MET A 599 -24.13 15.89 2.18
C MET A 599 -25.59 16.38 2.35
N VAL A 600 -26.53 15.46 2.56
CA VAL A 600 -27.92 15.79 2.85
C VAL A 600 -28.04 16.60 4.14
N PHE A 601 -27.29 16.24 5.19
CA PHE A 601 -27.25 17.03 6.42
C PHE A 601 -26.68 18.42 6.18
N LEU A 602 -25.65 18.56 5.34
CA LEU A 602 -25.08 19.85 5.00
C LEU A 602 -26.07 20.77 4.25
N ILE A 603 -26.83 20.22 3.29
CA ILE A 603 -27.73 21.01 2.43
C ILE A 603 -29.09 21.25 3.09
N TYR A 604 -29.70 20.20 3.65
CA TYR A 604 -31.12 20.20 4.04
C TYR A 604 -31.37 20.24 5.54
N TRP A 605 -30.34 20.16 6.40
CA TRP A 605 -30.52 20.22 7.86
C TRP A 605 -29.96 21.54 8.41
N PRO A 606 -30.79 22.60 8.54
CA PRO A 606 -30.35 23.91 9.02
C PRO A 606 -29.61 23.84 10.36
N ALA A 607 -30.10 23.06 11.33
CA ALA A 607 -29.42 22.93 12.62
C ALA A 607 -28.06 22.23 12.54
N TYR A 608 -27.84 21.34 11.57
CA TYR A 608 -26.49 20.80 11.30
C TYR A 608 -25.62 21.84 10.61
N LYS A 609 -26.21 22.59 9.66
CA LYS A 609 -25.54 23.70 8.95
C LYS A 609 -25.17 24.85 9.88
N THR A 610 -25.99 25.20 10.88
CA THR A 610 -25.81 26.36 11.78
C THR A 610 -25.31 25.99 13.16
N GLY A 611 -25.71 24.84 13.71
CA GLY A 611 -25.39 24.43 15.08
C GLY A 611 -23.93 24.10 15.34
N PHE A 612 -23.12 24.00 14.28
CA PHE A 612 -21.67 23.83 14.37
C PHE A 612 -20.88 25.03 13.81
N VAL A 613 -21.55 26.08 13.34
CA VAL A 613 -20.86 27.27 12.81
C VAL A 613 -20.22 28.01 13.97
N VAL A 614 -18.89 28.18 13.92
CA VAL A 614 -18.25 29.25 14.72
C VAL A 614 -18.90 30.53 14.23
N MET A 615 -19.67 31.22 15.08
CA MET A 615 -20.21 32.54 14.80
C MET A 615 -19.03 33.49 14.63
N MET A 616 -18.44 33.51 13.43
CA MET A 616 -17.48 34.51 13.01
C MET A 616 -18.25 35.77 12.66
N ASN A 617 -17.62 36.90 12.91
CA ASN A 617 -18.16 38.23 12.64
C ASN A 617 -18.82 38.25 11.24
N GLU A 618 -20.08 38.68 11.17
CA GLU A 618 -20.91 38.63 9.94
C GLU A 618 -20.31 39.45 8.78
N ASP A 619 -19.32 40.31 9.08
CA ASP A 619 -18.69 41.26 8.17
C ASP A 619 -17.69 40.65 7.15
N ASP A 620 -17.30 39.37 7.27
CA ASP A 620 -16.41 38.68 6.29
C ASP A 620 -16.90 37.27 5.90
N PRO A 621 -17.92 37.17 5.01
CA PRO A 621 -18.49 35.92 4.55
C PRO A 621 -17.51 35.00 3.81
N PHE A 622 -16.41 35.49 3.23
CA PHE A 622 -15.42 34.62 2.55
C PHE A 622 -14.38 34.00 3.49
N ARG A 623 -13.88 34.73 4.50
CA ARG A 623 -13.13 34.07 5.60
C ARG A 623 -13.99 33.03 6.32
N SER A 624 -15.31 33.24 6.33
CA SER A 624 -16.28 32.33 6.91
C SER A 624 -16.53 31.06 6.09
N LEU A 625 -16.46 31.06 4.76
CA LEU A 625 -16.96 29.93 3.96
C LEU A 625 -16.18 28.61 4.18
N PHE A 626 -14.85 28.69 4.24
CA PHE A 626 -13.98 27.54 4.53
C PHE A 626 -14.08 27.13 6.02
N ALA A 627 -14.29 28.10 6.92
CA ALA A 627 -14.46 27.91 8.36
C ALA A 627 -15.82 27.26 8.73
N GLN A 628 -16.90 27.71 8.09
CA GLN A 628 -18.29 27.39 8.40
C GLN A 628 -18.71 25.99 7.91
N GLN A 629 -18.07 25.45 6.88
CA GLN A 629 -18.44 24.16 6.30
C GLN A 629 -17.88 22.95 7.07
N ASN A 630 -18.26 22.80 8.34
CA ASN A 630 -17.98 21.59 9.10
C ASN A 630 -18.50 20.31 8.43
N GLY A 631 -19.53 20.41 7.59
CA GLY A 631 -20.00 19.28 6.78
C GLY A 631 -18.93 18.72 5.83
N GLY A 632 -18.14 19.58 5.18
CA GLY A 632 -17.04 19.13 4.32
C GLY A 632 -15.99 18.34 5.11
N TRP A 633 -15.63 18.82 6.31
CA TRP A 633 -14.68 18.13 7.19
C TRP A 633 -15.21 16.80 7.72
N ALA A 634 -16.50 16.72 8.08
CA ALA A 634 -17.13 15.46 8.44
C ALA A 634 -17.08 14.45 7.27
N MET A 635 -17.30 14.90 6.05
CA MET A 635 -17.21 14.06 4.85
C MET A 635 -15.78 13.58 4.57
N ILE A 636 -14.77 14.44 4.76
CA ILE A 636 -13.35 14.06 4.66
C ILE A 636 -13.00 13.03 5.74
N ALA A 637 -13.39 13.29 6.99
CA ALA A 637 -13.15 12.38 8.11
C ALA A 637 -13.84 11.02 7.91
N TYR A 638 -15.07 11.01 7.38
CA TYR A 638 -15.78 9.80 6.93
C TYR A 638 -15.03 9.08 5.81
N GLY A 639 -14.59 9.82 4.80
CA GLY A 639 -13.78 9.32 3.68
C GLY A 639 -12.57 8.55 4.18
N PHE A 640 -11.84 9.11 5.14
CA PHE A 640 -10.68 8.47 5.77
C PHE A 640 -11.03 7.39 6.80
N ALA A 641 -12.24 7.43 7.37
CA ALA A 641 -12.66 6.49 8.41
C ALA A 641 -13.32 5.21 7.86
N THR A 642 -13.69 5.20 6.59
CA THR A 642 -14.33 4.06 5.91
C THR A 642 -13.43 3.03 5.21
N PRO A 643 -12.08 3.18 5.04
CA PRO A 643 -11.29 2.15 4.40
C PRO A 643 -11.54 0.79 5.07
N GLN A 644 -11.65 -0.26 4.27
CA GLN A 644 -11.77 -1.61 4.81
C GLN A 644 -10.51 -1.91 5.60
N THR A 645 -10.69 -2.11 6.89
CA THR A 645 -9.63 -2.60 7.74
C THR A 645 -10.07 -3.95 8.26
N VAL A 646 -9.24 -4.93 7.99
CA VAL A 646 -8.91 -6.08 8.82
C VAL A 646 -9.31 -5.96 10.32
N GLU A 647 -8.98 -4.86 11.00
CA GLU A 647 -9.37 -4.66 12.41
C GLU A 647 -10.86 -4.32 12.66
N GLY A 648 -11.65 -4.17 11.60
CA GLY A 648 -13.02 -3.63 11.62
C GLY A 648 -13.06 -2.11 11.64
N SER A 649 -14.04 -1.53 10.91
CA SER A 649 -14.22 -0.06 10.83
C SER A 649 -14.48 0.58 12.20
N ALA A 650 -15.03 -0.16 13.15
CA ALA A 650 -15.30 0.32 14.51
C ALA A 650 -14.02 0.58 15.33
N LYS A 651 -13.11 -0.40 15.45
CA LYS A 651 -11.86 -0.24 16.21
C LYS A 651 -10.99 0.86 15.63
N LYS A 652 -10.77 0.83 14.30
CA LYS A 652 -9.98 1.88 13.64
C LYS A 652 -10.70 3.22 13.71
N GLY A 653 -12.03 3.25 13.66
CA GLY A 653 -12.83 4.44 13.96
C GLY A 653 -12.50 5.01 15.33
N LEU A 654 -12.48 4.19 16.39
CA LEU A 654 -12.11 4.65 17.75
C LEU A 654 -10.66 5.15 17.83
N LEU A 655 -9.70 4.48 17.19
CA LEU A 655 -8.32 4.94 17.12
C LEU A 655 -8.19 6.29 16.38
N ARG A 656 -9.00 6.49 15.34
CA ARG A 656 -9.08 7.77 14.62
C ARG A 656 -9.73 8.84 15.48
N MET A 657 -10.78 8.52 16.24
CA MET A 657 -11.37 9.45 17.22
C MET A 657 -10.32 9.88 18.26
N LEU A 658 -9.55 8.93 18.79
CA LEU A 658 -8.46 9.24 19.73
C LEU A 658 -7.41 10.16 19.10
N GLY A 659 -6.96 9.85 17.87
CA GLY A 659 -6.06 10.70 17.09
C GLY A 659 -6.62 12.11 16.88
N THR A 660 -7.90 12.23 16.52
CA THR A 660 -8.59 13.52 16.36
C THR A 660 -8.65 14.31 17.66
N VAL A 661 -9.06 13.70 18.77
CA VAL A 661 -9.18 14.40 20.07
C VAL A 661 -7.81 14.85 20.56
N THR A 662 -6.81 13.97 20.52
CA THR A 662 -5.44 14.30 20.94
C THR A 662 -4.77 15.33 20.02
N GLY A 663 -5.01 15.25 18.72
CA GLY A 663 -4.52 16.24 17.74
C GLY A 663 -5.17 17.61 17.93
N ALA A 664 -6.48 17.64 18.18
CA ALA A 664 -7.20 18.87 18.49
C ALA A 664 -6.74 19.52 19.79
N PHE A 665 -6.52 18.72 20.83
CA PHE A 665 -5.95 19.20 22.09
C PHE A 665 -4.53 19.75 21.90
N SER A 666 -3.68 19.05 21.14
CA SER A 666 -2.33 19.51 20.80
C SER A 666 -2.32 20.82 20.01
N ALA A 667 -3.26 20.98 19.07
CA ALA A 667 -3.40 22.22 18.30
C ALA A 667 -3.88 23.39 19.15
N TRP A 668 -4.86 23.15 20.02
CA TRP A 668 -5.34 24.15 20.97
C TRP A 668 -4.21 24.65 21.88
N LEU A 669 -3.39 23.72 22.42
CA LEU A 669 -2.18 24.08 23.17
C LEU A 669 -1.18 24.87 22.33
N ALA A 670 -0.97 24.49 21.06
CA ALA A 670 -0.06 25.21 20.16
C ALA A 670 -0.49 26.67 19.98
N LEU A 671 -1.79 26.89 19.74
CA LEU A 671 -2.34 28.25 19.56
C LEU A 671 -2.17 29.07 20.84
N ILE A 672 -2.45 28.51 22.02
CA ILE A 672 -2.26 29.23 23.30
C ILE A 672 -0.78 29.51 23.56
N ALA A 673 0.09 28.51 23.41
CA ALA A 673 1.51 28.62 23.77
C ALA A 673 2.31 29.48 22.78
N CYS A 674 1.88 29.56 21.53
CA CYS A 674 2.56 30.36 20.50
C CYS A 674 1.93 31.74 20.30
N ALA A 675 0.87 32.08 21.01
CA ALA A 675 0.28 33.41 21.00
C ALA A 675 1.26 34.40 21.62
N ASN A 676 1.50 35.52 20.94
CA ASN A 676 2.37 36.57 21.47
C ASN A 676 1.53 37.58 22.27
N GLU A 677 1.66 37.57 23.60
CA GLU A 677 0.92 38.50 24.48
C GLU A 677 1.25 39.98 24.19
N SER A 678 2.42 40.27 23.61
CA SER A 678 2.89 41.64 23.36
C SER A 678 2.36 42.29 22.09
N PHE A 679 1.83 41.49 21.15
CA PHE A 679 1.17 41.99 19.94
C PHE A 679 -0.23 41.43 19.92
N THR A 680 -1.23 42.30 20.05
CA THR A 680 -2.62 41.96 19.77
C THR A 680 -2.69 41.38 18.36
N PHE A 681 -2.77 40.05 18.26
CA PHE A 681 -3.07 39.29 17.03
C PHE A 681 -1.89 38.81 16.15
N ASN A 682 -0.69 38.53 16.71
CA ASN A 682 0.34 37.80 15.97
C ASN A 682 0.86 36.56 16.71
N TYR A 683 0.83 35.41 16.06
CA TYR A 683 1.51 34.20 16.54
C TYR A 683 2.99 34.24 16.21
N ASN A 684 3.81 33.58 17.02
CA ASN A 684 5.19 33.34 16.65
C ASN A 684 5.28 32.18 15.64
N ASN A 685 5.47 32.50 14.36
CA ASN A 685 5.52 31.54 13.25
C ASN A 685 6.56 30.44 13.50
N TYR A 686 7.72 30.79 14.07
CA TYR A 686 8.78 29.83 14.37
C TYR A 686 8.37 28.87 15.48
N ALA A 687 7.66 29.36 16.50
CA ALA A 687 7.15 28.52 17.58
C ALA A 687 6.09 27.54 17.07
N ILE A 688 5.19 27.99 16.19
CA ILE A 688 4.18 27.13 15.55
C ILE A 688 4.83 26.03 14.71
N VAL A 689 5.77 26.40 13.83
CA VAL A 689 6.47 25.43 12.97
C VAL A 689 7.25 24.43 13.81
N ALA A 690 7.94 24.88 14.86
CA ALA A 690 8.66 24.00 15.78
C ALA A 690 7.70 23.05 16.51
N TRP A 691 6.59 23.57 17.04
CA TRP A 691 5.59 22.78 17.76
C TRP A 691 5.00 21.68 16.88
N LEU A 692 4.50 22.05 15.70
CA LEU A 692 3.92 21.12 14.73
C LEU A 692 4.94 20.06 14.30
N THR A 693 6.18 20.45 14.04
CA THR A 693 7.24 19.52 13.63
C THR A 693 7.54 18.50 14.74
N ILE A 694 7.77 18.95 15.98
CA ILE A 694 8.15 18.09 17.10
C ILE A 694 7.01 17.11 17.43
N THR A 695 5.79 17.62 17.54
CA THR A 695 4.62 16.80 17.88
C THR A 695 4.26 15.84 16.75
N SER A 696 4.36 16.25 15.48
CA SER A 696 4.15 15.36 14.33
C SER A 696 5.24 14.30 14.21
N LEU A 697 6.50 14.64 14.48
CA LEU A 697 7.62 13.70 14.51
C LEU A 697 7.41 12.66 15.63
N LEU A 698 6.99 13.09 16.82
CA LEU A 698 6.71 12.19 17.94
C LEU A 698 5.54 11.27 17.63
N ALA A 699 4.43 11.80 17.10
CA ALA A 699 3.28 11.01 16.68
C ALA A 699 3.66 10.01 15.59
N THR A 700 4.44 10.45 14.60
CA THR A 700 4.99 9.58 13.55
C THR A 700 5.84 8.50 14.15
N PHE A 701 6.79 8.82 15.04
CA PHE A 701 7.67 7.85 15.70
C PHE A 701 6.90 6.80 16.50
N VAL A 702 5.81 7.18 17.16
CA VAL A 702 4.97 6.23 17.89
C VAL A 702 4.09 5.41 16.94
N GLY A 703 3.71 5.99 15.80
CA GLY A 703 2.78 5.43 14.82
C GLY A 703 3.38 4.59 13.71
N THR A 704 4.63 4.84 13.35
CA THR A 704 5.36 4.12 12.32
C THR A 704 5.63 2.71 12.78
N GLU A 705 5.43 1.77 11.87
CA GLU A 705 5.85 0.40 12.13
C GLU A 705 7.37 0.34 12.29
N ARG A 706 7.88 -0.62 13.05
CA ARG A 706 9.33 -0.80 13.19
C ARG A 706 9.87 -1.71 12.08
N GLY A 707 11.12 -1.49 11.71
CA GLY A 707 11.86 -2.30 10.74
C GLY A 707 11.56 -1.95 9.28
N PHE A 708 11.80 -2.91 8.40
CA PHE A 708 11.77 -2.71 6.95
C PHE A 708 10.39 -2.24 6.42
N ASN A 709 9.30 -2.65 7.06
CA ASN A 709 7.95 -2.20 6.71
C ASN A 709 7.74 -0.69 6.90
N ALA A 710 8.49 -0.05 7.80
CA ALA A 710 8.49 1.40 8.00
C ALA A 710 8.96 2.14 6.75
N ARG A 711 10.06 1.65 6.15
CA ARG A 711 10.64 2.19 4.92
C ARG A 711 9.73 1.94 3.73
N MET A 712 9.14 0.74 3.69
CA MET A 712 8.32 0.34 2.58
C MET A 712 6.95 1.00 2.54
N GLY A 713 6.48 1.65 3.60
CA GLY A 713 5.23 2.45 3.62
C GLY A 713 3.95 1.76 3.14
N LEU A 714 4.03 0.48 2.80
CA LEU A 714 2.99 -0.34 2.18
C LEU A 714 2.16 -1.08 3.23
N SER A 715 2.49 -0.93 4.50
CA SER A 715 1.64 -1.47 5.55
C SER A 715 0.30 -0.71 5.49
N SER A 716 -0.75 -1.43 5.08
CA SER A 716 -2.17 -1.02 5.15
C SER A 716 -2.62 -0.58 6.55
N ASP A 717 -1.73 -0.78 7.51
CA ASP A 717 -1.86 -0.69 8.93
C ASP A 717 -1.14 0.51 9.55
N TYR A 718 -0.55 1.38 8.72
CA TYR A 718 0.14 2.58 9.18
C TYR A 718 -0.76 3.33 10.16
N GLY A 719 -0.20 3.76 11.30
CA GLY A 719 -0.97 4.28 12.43
C GLY A 719 -1.95 5.38 12.04
N PHE A 720 -3.20 5.02 11.74
CA PHE A 720 -4.23 5.98 11.37
C PHE A 720 -4.47 6.97 12.52
N GLY A 721 -4.29 6.56 13.78
CA GLY A 721 -4.34 7.48 14.93
C GLY A 721 -3.33 8.63 14.76
N PRO A 722 -2.03 8.34 14.64
CA PRO A 722 -0.99 9.33 14.35
C PRO A 722 -1.21 10.18 13.10
N ILE A 723 -1.67 9.60 11.98
CA ILE A 723 -2.04 10.38 10.79
C ILE A 723 -3.14 11.40 11.14
N TYR A 724 -4.21 10.94 11.81
CA TYR A 724 -5.31 11.81 12.21
C TYR A 724 -4.90 12.84 13.26
N PHE A 725 -3.97 12.50 14.15
CA PHE A 725 -3.36 13.44 15.08
C PHE A 725 -2.70 14.58 14.31
N VAL A 726 -1.78 14.26 13.39
CA VAL A 726 -1.02 15.23 12.60
C VAL A 726 -1.95 16.08 11.73
N VAL A 727 -2.87 15.44 11.00
CA VAL A 727 -3.80 16.13 10.09
C VAL A 727 -4.77 17.02 10.86
N THR A 728 -5.39 16.52 11.94
CA THR A 728 -6.30 17.33 12.77
C THR A 728 -5.55 18.51 13.40
N GLN A 729 -4.31 18.27 13.85
CA GLN A 729 -3.49 19.28 14.46
C GLN A 729 -3.18 20.42 13.49
N ILE A 730 -2.65 20.11 12.30
CA ILE A 730 -2.30 21.14 11.31
C ILE A 730 -3.53 21.89 10.82
N ILE A 731 -4.66 21.21 10.62
CA ILE A 731 -5.92 21.88 10.25
C ILE A 731 -6.26 22.94 11.31
N ILE A 732 -6.36 22.58 12.58
CA ILE A 732 -6.77 23.53 13.62
C ILE A 732 -5.75 24.67 13.77
N VAL A 733 -4.44 24.37 13.71
CA VAL A 733 -3.41 25.40 13.82
C VAL A 733 -3.41 26.35 12.63
N SER A 734 -3.50 25.84 11.39
CA SER A 734 -3.59 26.68 10.20
C SER A 734 -4.82 27.58 10.24
N TYR A 735 -5.98 27.05 10.64
CA TYR A 735 -7.19 27.86 10.81
C TYR A 735 -7.05 28.90 11.91
N GLY A 736 -6.57 28.48 13.09
CA GLY A 736 -6.35 29.39 14.21
C GLY A 736 -5.31 30.47 13.90
N TYR A 737 -4.36 30.20 13.00
CA TYR A 737 -3.33 31.14 12.56
C TYR A 737 -3.86 32.16 11.53
N TYR A 738 -4.59 31.72 10.51
CA TYR A 738 -5.06 32.61 9.44
C TYR A 738 -6.40 33.30 9.70
N LEU A 739 -7.23 32.77 10.61
CA LEU A 739 -8.60 33.27 10.87
C LEU A 739 -8.79 33.78 12.30
N PHE A 740 -7.71 34.10 13.02
CA PHE A 740 -7.76 34.41 14.45
C PHE A 740 -8.59 35.64 14.81
N ASP A 741 -8.65 36.63 13.92
CA ASP A 741 -9.29 37.91 14.20
C ASP A 741 -10.79 37.77 14.51
N THR A 742 -11.41 36.65 14.10
CA THR A 742 -12.87 36.46 14.15
C THR A 742 -13.33 35.40 15.16
N ALA A 743 -12.44 34.57 15.73
CA ALA A 743 -12.85 33.46 16.59
C ALA A 743 -11.81 33.06 17.65
N LYS A 744 -12.30 32.63 18.81
CA LYS A 744 -11.44 32.10 19.88
C LYS A 744 -10.83 30.75 19.47
N PRO A 745 -9.57 30.44 19.83
CA PRO A 745 -8.93 29.15 19.56
C PRO A 745 -9.74 27.94 19.99
N SER A 746 -10.40 28.07 21.15
CA SER A 746 -11.23 27.01 21.72
C SER A 746 -12.40 26.64 20.80
N ASP A 747 -13.04 27.65 20.18
CA ASP A 747 -14.21 27.43 19.32
C ASP A 747 -13.79 26.74 18.02
N ILE A 748 -12.65 27.16 17.44
CA ILE A 748 -12.07 26.52 16.25
C ILE A 748 -11.71 25.07 16.55
N ALA A 749 -11.00 24.81 17.65
CA ALA A 749 -10.55 23.47 18.01
C ALA A 749 -11.73 22.53 18.30
N ILE A 750 -12.73 22.98 19.07
CA ILE A 750 -13.92 22.19 19.42
C ILE A 750 -14.74 21.88 18.17
N ASN A 751 -15.00 22.88 17.32
CA ASN A 751 -15.83 22.66 16.13
C ASN A 751 -15.18 21.70 15.14
N ARG A 752 -13.86 21.80 14.93
CA ARG A 752 -13.12 20.85 14.07
C ARG A 752 -13.04 19.44 14.68
N MET A 753 -12.84 19.35 15.99
CA MET A 753 -12.89 18.07 16.69
C MET A 753 -14.26 17.40 16.49
N ILE A 754 -15.36 18.12 16.74
CA ILE A 754 -16.72 17.58 16.62
C ILE A 754 -17.02 17.19 15.17
N ALA A 755 -16.70 18.04 14.18
CA ALA A 755 -16.91 17.72 12.77
C ALA A 755 -16.24 16.41 12.35
N ASN A 756 -14.98 16.22 12.74
CA ASN A 756 -14.25 14.99 12.47
C ASN A 756 -14.86 13.79 13.21
N LEU A 757 -15.27 13.95 14.47
CA LEU A 757 -15.92 12.90 15.25
C LEU A 757 -17.27 12.47 14.63
N VAL A 758 -18.05 13.40 14.08
CA VAL A 758 -19.30 13.09 13.37
C VAL A 758 -19.01 12.23 12.13
N GLY A 759 -18.03 12.65 11.32
CA GLY A 759 -17.61 11.88 10.14
C GLY A 759 -17.14 10.46 10.48
N ILE A 760 -16.30 10.34 11.52
CA ILE A 760 -15.81 9.05 12.00
C ILE A 760 -16.97 8.20 12.57
N SER A 761 -17.88 8.80 13.32
CA SER A 761 -19.07 8.11 13.85
C SER A 761 -19.96 7.57 12.74
N MET A 762 -20.19 8.36 11.70
CA MET A 762 -20.94 7.92 10.51
C MET A 762 -20.25 6.72 9.84
N ALA A 763 -18.92 6.72 9.75
CA ALA A 763 -18.16 5.59 9.20
C ALA A 763 -18.29 4.33 10.05
N ILE A 764 -18.32 4.46 11.39
CA ILE A 764 -18.58 3.33 12.29
C ILE A 764 -20.00 2.80 12.06
N VAL A 765 -21.02 3.67 12.07
CA VAL A 765 -22.43 3.28 11.88
C VAL A 765 -22.63 2.56 10.55
N VAL A 766 -22.12 3.12 9.45
CA VAL A 766 -22.20 2.52 8.12
C VAL A 766 -21.43 1.20 8.05
N GLY A 767 -20.28 1.11 8.73
CA GLY A 767 -19.49 -0.11 8.82
C GLY A 767 -20.19 -1.24 9.59
N LEU A 768 -21.07 -0.91 10.54
CA LEU A 768 -21.88 -1.86 11.30
C LEU A 768 -23.10 -2.40 10.52
N LEU A 769 -23.52 -1.73 9.45
CA LEU A 769 -24.64 -2.21 8.63
C LEU A 769 -24.29 -3.59 8.02
N PRO A 770 -25.19 -4.59 8.00
CA PRO A 770 -24.94 -5.88 7.35
C PRO A 770 -24.80 -5.76 5.82
N PRO A 771 -24.00 -6.61 5.14
CA PRO A 771 -22.99 -7.52 5.68
C PRO A 771 -21.79 -6.72 6.20
N GLY A 772 -21.44 -6.89 7.47
CA GLY A 772 -20.26 -6.23 8.05
C GLY A 772 -18.99 -6.85 7.47
N ILE A 773 -17.99 -6.01 7.20
CA ILE A 773 -16.65 -6.46 6.79
C ILE A 773 -15.79 -6.44 8.04
N TRP A 774 -15.54 -7.64 8.54
CA TRP A 774 -14.80 -7.86 9.77
C TRP A 774 -13.57 -8.68 9.41
N GLY A 775 -12.37 -8.27 9.80
CA GLY A 775 -11.19 -9.07 9.44
C GLY A 775 -11.00 -10.33 10.27
N GLY A 776 -11.85 -10.58 11.27
CA GLY A 776 -11.99 -11.91 11.87
C GLY A 776 -12.83 -12.89 11.02
N ASN A 777 -13.31 -12.47 9.84
CA ASN A 777 -14.15 -13.34 9.00
C ASN A 777 -13.28 -14.39 8.27
N PRO A 778 -13.50 -15.71 8.52
CA PRO A 778 -12.76 -16.78 7.85
C PRO A 778 -12.98 -16.83 6.33
N ARG A 779 -13.96 -16.09 5.78
CA ARG A 779 -14.31 -16.07 4.36
C ARG A 779 -13.12 -15.83 3.43
N HIS A 780 -12.19 -14.94 3.78
CA HIS A 780 -11.01 -14.71 2.95
C HIS A 780 -10.12 -15.95 2.89
N CYS A 781 -9.86 -16.58 4.05
CA CYS A 781 -9.11 -17.83 4.13
C CYS A 781 -9.83 -18.97 3.38
N ARG A 782 -11.17 -19.07 3.49
CA ARG A 782 -11.96 -20.04 2.71
C ARG A 782 -11.83 -19.84 1.21
N ASN A 783 -11.84 -18.59 0.75
CA ASN A 783 -11.66 -18.30 -0.69
C ASN A 783 -10.27 -18.72 -1.18
N ILE A 784 -9.23 -18.59 -0.35
CA ILE A 784 -7.86 -19.06 -0.65
C ILE A 784 -7.86 -20.58 -0.77
N VAL A 785 -8.39 -21.29 0.24
CA VAL A 785 -8.47 -22.76 0.25
C VAL A 785 -9.25 -23.27 -0.97
N ARG A 786 -10.41 -22.68 -1.28
CA ARG A 786 -11.21 -23.05 -2.46
C ARG A 786 -10.49 -22.79 -3.77
N TYR A 787 -9.78 -21.67 -3.89
CA TYR A 787 -8.99 -21.39 -5.08
C TYR A 787 -7.94 -22.48 -5.31
N HIS A 788 -7.14 -22.83 -4.29
CA HIS A 788 -6.15 -23.90 -4.43
C HIS A 788 -6.78 -25.25 -4.71
N ARG A 789 -7.87 -25.60 -4.02
CA ARG A 789 -8.61 -26.83 -4.27
C ARG A 789 -9.07 -26.92 -5.73
N CYS A 790 -9.66 -25.87 -6.29
CA CYS A 790 -10.07 -25.83 -7.70
C CYS A 790 -8.87 -25.98 -8.64
N LYS A 791 -7.77 -25.28 -8.39
CA LYS A 791 -6.57 -25.33 -9.24
C LYS A 791 -5.83 -26.66 -9.16
N ILE A 792 -5.85 -27.34 -8.02
CA ILE A 792 -5.36 -28.70 -7.90
C ILE A 792 -6.27 -29.68 -8.65
N SER A 793 -7.60 -29.50 -8.57
CA SER A 793 -8.53 -30.30 -9.38
C SER A 793 -8.28 -30.13 -10.88
N GLU A 794 -8.01 -28.90 -11.34
CA GLU A 794 -7.63 -28.60 -12.73
C GLU A 794 -6.33 -29.31 -13.13
N ALA A 795 -5.32 -29.31 -12.24
CA ALA A 795 -4.07 -30.04 -12.48
C ALA A 795 -4.28 -31.57 -12.58
N ILE A 796 -5.11 -32.14 -11.70
CA ILE A 796 -5.45 -33.57 -11.74
C ILE A 796 -6.19 -33.89 -13.04
N GLU A 797 -7.14 -33.06 -13.46
CA GLU A 797 -7.90 -33.24 -14.70
C GLU A 797 -7.00 -33.22 -15.93
N LEU A 798 -6.03 -32.29 -16.00
CA LEU A 798 -5.02 -32.24 -17.07
C LEU A 798 -4.20 -33.54 -17.14
N VAL A 799 -3.76 -34.06 -15.99
CA VAL A 799 -2.99 -35.32 -15.95
C VAL A 799 -3.87 -36.53 -16.28
N ALA A 800 -5.08 -36.60 -15.74
CA ALA A 800 -5.99 -37.74 -15.88
C ALA A 800 -6.58 -37.86 -17.29
N SER A 801 -6.80 -36.72 -17.97
CA SER A 801 -7.30 -36.65 -19.34
C SER A 801 -6.26 -37.05 -20.39
N CYS A 802 -4.99 -37.20 -20.01
CA CYS A 802 -3.95 -37.65 -20.91
C CYS A 802 -4.22 -39.09 -21.42
N PRO A 803 -4.16 -39.36 -22.74
CA PRO A 803 -4.27 -40.71 -23.25
C PRO A 803 -3.14 -41.60 -22.70
N PRO A 804 -3.40 -42.89 -22.44
CA PRO A 804 -2.41 -43.79 -21.82
C PRO A 804 -1.14 -43.98 -22.66
N SER A 805 -1.24 -43.84 -23.98
CA SER A 805 -0.11 -43.78 -24.91
C SER A 805 0.19 -42.33 -25.29
N LEU A 806 0.66 -41.53 -24.32
CA LEU A 806 0.94 -40.11 -24.53
C LEU A 806 2.27 -39.94 -25.30
N GLY A 807 2.19 -39.44 -26.54
CA GLY A 807 3.37 -39.09 -27.34
C GLY A 807 4.16 -37.94 -26.72
N LYS A 808 5.47 -37.88 -26.97
CA LYS A 808 6.39 -36.87 -26.40
C LYS A 808 5.93 -35.43 -26.64
N GLU A 809 5.37 -35.14 -27.81
CA GLU A 809 4.88 -33.81 -28.17
C GLU A 809 3.67 -33.39 -27.33
N VAL A 810 2.67 -34.28 -27.20
CA VAL A 810 1.47 -34.01 -26.38
C VAL A 810 1.86 -33.92 -24.90
N ALA A 811 2.77 -34.78 -24.44
CA ALA A 811 3.31 -34.73 -23.09
C ALA A 811 4.02 -33.39 -22.80
N GLY A 812 4.84 -32.91 -23.73
CA GLY A 812 5.49 -31.60 -23.62
C GLY A 812 4.50 -30.44 -23.58
N LYS A 813 3.41 -30.52 -24.35
CA LYS A 813 2.33 -29.51 -24.30
C LYS A 813 1.61 -29.50 -22.94
N VAL A 814 1.18 -30.66 -22.44
CA VAL A 814 0.51 -30.77 -21.13
C VAL A 814 1.46 -30.36 -20.00
N ALA A 815 2.74 -30.73 -20.07
CA ALA A 815 3.75 -30.28 -19.13
C ALA A 815 3.92 -28.74 -19.16
N GLY A 816 3.84 -28.13 -20.35
CA GLY A 816 3.79 -26.67 -20.50
C GLY A 816 2.59 -26.05 -19.79
N GLU A 817 1.37 -26.56 -20.03
CA GLU A 817 0.14 -26.09 -19.39
C GLU A 817 0.19 -26.24 -17.86
N LEU A 818 0.75 -27.34 -17.34
CA LEU A 818 0.94 -27.56 -15.90
C LEU A 818 1.98 -26.60 -15.29
N ARG A 819 3.02 -26.20 -16.02
CA ARG A 819 3.98 -25.17 -15.56
C ARG A 819 3.34 -23.78 -15.54
N ASP A 820 2.50 -23.47 -16.53
CA ASP A 820 1.74 -22.23 -16.57
C ASP A 820 0.75 -22.18 -15.39
N LEU A 821 0.06 -23.29 -15.11
CA LEU A 821 -0.83 -23.45 -13.96
C LEU A 821 -0.07 -23.32 -12.63
N SER A 822 1.11 -23.95 -12.50
CA SER A 822 1.98 -23.79 -11.33
C SER A 822 2.34 -22.31 -11.12
N THR A 823 2.74 -21.61 -12.20
CA THR A 823 3.08 -20.18 -12.16
C THR A 823 1.88 -19.30 -11.80
N GLU A 824 0.68 -19.63 -12.30
CA GLU A 824 -0.57 -18.97 -11.94
C GLU A 824 -0.90 -19.17 -10.45
N ILE A 825 -0.82 -20.40 -9.95
CA ILE A 825 -1.00 -20.71 -8.53
C ILE A 825 0.01 -19.93 -7.71
N GLU A 826 1.30 -19.95 -8.05
CA GLU A 826 2.34 -19.21 -7.32
C GLU A 826 2.05 -17.71 -7.26
N ASN A 827 1.77 -17.08 -8.40
CA ASN A 827 1.52 -15.64 -8.47
C ASN A 827 0.29 -15.27 -7.63
N ARG A 828 -0.82 -15.99 -7.81
CA ARG A 828 -2.07 -15.70 -7.11
C ARG A 828 -1.99 -16.03 -5.62
N SER A 829 -1.30 -17.10 -5.27
CA SER A 829 -1.02 -17.46 -3.88
C SER A 829 -0.24 -16.38 -3.16
N THR A 830 0.73 -15.77 -3.83
CA THR A 830 1.56 -14.72 -3.24
C THR A 830 0.71 -13.49 -2.89
N GLU A 831 -0.18 -13.09 -3.80
CA GLU A 831 -1.15 -12.02 -3.52
C GLU A 831 -2.05 -12.37 -2.33
N MET A 832 -2.56 -13.60 -2.29
CA MET A 832 -3.39 -14.11 -1.20
C MET A 832 -2.64 -14.20 0.14
N GLN A 833 -1.34 -14.52 0.09
CA GLN A 833 -0.47 -14.61 1.26
C GLN A 833 -0.20 -13.23 1.86
N VAL A 834 0.02 -12.20 1.03
CA VAL A 834 0.15 -10.82 1.52
C VAL A 834 -1.11 -10.43 2.31
N ILE A 835 -2.28 -10.81 1.78
CA ILE A 835 -3.57 -10.59 2.45
C ILE A 835 -3.66 -11.37 3.77
N ALA A 836 -3.24 -12.64 3.79
CA ALA A 836 -3.21 -13.50 4.98
C ALA A 836 -2.25 -12.98 6.07
N ALA A 837 -1.05 -12.53 5.69
CA ALA A 837 -0.06 -11.98 6.59
C ALA A 837 -0.55 -10.68 7.25
N ASP A 838 -1.25 -9.83 6.48
CA ASP A 838 -1.98 -8.68 7.04
C ASP A 838 -2.97 -9.17 8.11
N PHE A 839 -3.87 -10.11 7.78
CA PHE A 839 -4.85 -10.65 8.73
C PHE A 839 -4.22 -11.23 10.00
N GLU A 840 -3.11 -11.96 9.88
CA GLU A 840 -2.38 -12.51 11.04
C GLU A 840 -1.84 -11.39 11.95
N LYS A 841 -1.26 -10.36 11.35
CA LYS A 841 -0.70 -9.21 12.05
C LYS A 841 -1.81 -8.47 12.79
N ASP A 842 -2.96 -8.25 12.17
CA ASP A 842 -4.11 -7.63 12.80
C ASP A 842 -4.68 -8.46 13.95
N ALA A 843 -4.81 -9.78 13.75
CA ALA A 843 -5.23 -10.70 14.79
C ALA A 843 -4.32 -10.62 16.03
N SER A 844 -3.00 -10.48 15.81
CA SER A 844 -2.03 -10.34 16.91
C SER A 844 -2.22 -9.03 17.70
N ARG A 845 -2.57 -7.93 17.03
CA ARG A 845 -2.83 -6.61 17.64
C ARG A 845 -4.16 -6.55 18.38
N LEU A 846 -5.13 -7.36 17.96
CA LEU A 846 -6.46 -7.44 18.57
C LEU A 846 -6.50 -8.24 19.87
N ARG A 847 -5.44 -8.99 20.21
CA ARG A 847 -5.36 -9.79 21.45
C ARG A 847 -5.62 -8.97 22.72
N ALA A 848 -5.27 -7.68 22.71
CA ALA A 848 -5.46 -6.77 23.84
C ALA A 848 -6.90 -6.25 24.00
N MET A 849 -7.81 -6.46 23.02
CA MET A 849 -9.18 -5.96 23.05
C MET A 849 -10.19 -7.11 23.20
N PRO A 850 -10.77 -7.36 24.40
CA PRO A 850 -11.55 -8.56 24.70
C PRO A 850 -12.73 -8.84 23.76
N ARG A 851 -13.38 -7.79 23.23
CA ARG A 851 -14.55 -7.92 22.33
C ARG A 851 -14.20 -8.10 20.86
N PHE A 852 -12.96 -7.82 20.46
CA PHE A 852 -12.51 -7.91 19.06
C PHE A 852 -11.43 -8.98 18.88
N GLN A 853 -11.28 -9.91 19.83
CA GLN A 853 -10.30 -10.97 19.73
C GLN A 853 -10.63 -11.86 18.53
N VAL A 854 -9.67 -12.01 17.63
CA VAL A 854 -9.73 -13.00 16.57
C VAL A 854 -9.61 -14.38 17.22
N ASP A 855 -10.43 -15.34 16.78
CA ASP A 855 -10.31 -16.72 17.23
C ASP A 855 -8.86 -17.19 16.99
N PRO A 856 -8.11 -17.61 18.02
CA PRO A 856 -6.72 -18.05 17.86
C PRO A 856 -6.59 -19.20 16.85
N ARG A 857 -7.65 -19.98 16.62
CA ARG A 857 -7.70 -21.02 15.59
C ARG A 857 -7.59 -20.43 14.19
N LEU A 858 -8.21 -19.27 13.92
CA LEU A 858 -8.11 -18.62 12.61
C LEU A 858 -6.65 -18.24 12.30
N LYS A 859 -5.90 -17.76 13.29
CA LYS A 859 -4.47 -17.45 13.12
C LYS A 859 -3.67 -18.69 12.73
N ILE A 860 -3.90 -19.79 13.45
CA ILE A 860 -3.24 -21.07 13.18
C ILE A 860 -3.60 -21.55 11.77
N GLU A 861 -4.88 -21.49 11.38
CA GLU A 861 -5.32 -21.91 10.05
C GLU A 861 -4.78 -21.01 8.93
N ILE A 862 -4.72 -19.70 9.11
CA ILE A 862 -4.09 -18.80 8.13
C ILE A 862 -2.63 -19.19 7.90
N SER A 863 -1.88 -19.51 8.96
CA SER A 863 -0.50 -19.96 8.85
C SER A 863 -0.37 -21.30 8.10
N LYS A 864 -1.27 -22.26 8.37
CA LYS A 864 -1.30 -23.55 7.65
C LYS A 864 -1.68 -23.38 6.18
N VAL A 865 -2.74 -22.65 5.87
CA VAL A 865 -3.16 -22.37 4.48
C VAL A 865 -2.05 -21.67 3.71
N THR A 866 -1.32 -20.76 4.37
CA THR A 866 -0.16 -20.07 3.79
C THR A 866 0.99 -21.03 3.46
N ARG A 867 1.18 -22.08 4.24
CA ARG A 867 2.14 -23.15 3.97
C ARG A 867 1.67 -23.99 2.77
N ASP A 868 0.39 -24.34 2.74
CA ASP A 868 -0.14 -25.33 1.79
C ASP A 868 -0.29 -24.76 0.37
N ILE A 869 -0.34 -23.43 0.26
CA ILE A 869 -0.12 -22.64 -0.95
C ILE A 869 1.09 -23.11 -1.78
N TYR A 870 2.24 -23.30 -1.13
CA TYR A 870 3.48 -23.62 -1.84
C TYR A 870 3.47 -25.07 -2.32
N THR A 871 2.89 -25.95 -1.52
CA THR A 871 2.66 -27.35 -1.91
C THR A 871 1.66 -27.42 -3.08
N ALA A 872 0.65 -26.56 -3.10
CA ALA A 872 -0.31 -26.50 -4.19
C ALA A 872 0.33 -26.05 -5.51
N ALA A 873 1.24 -25.08 -5.47
CA ALA A 873 2.04 -24.69 -6.63
C ALA A 873 3.01 -25.80 -7.09
N PHE A 874 3.50 -26.59 -6.15
CA PHE A 874 4.46 -27.66 -6.39
C PHE A 874 3.86 -28.84 -7.18
N VAL A 875 2.61 -29.23 -6.88
CA VAL A 875 1.97 -30.40 -7.50
C VAL A 875 1.93 -30.35 -9.04
N PRO A 876 1.46 -29.27 -9.69
CA PRO A 876 1.48 -29.19 -11.15
C PRO A 876 2.90 -29.21 -11.72
N LYS A 877 3.87 -28.62 -11.02
CA LYS A 877 5.27 -28.61 -11.45
C LYS A 877 5.91 -29.99 -11.40
N LEU A 878 5.63 -30.76 -10.35
CA LEU A 878 6.06 -32.15 -10.23
C LEU A 878 5.42 -33.01 -11.33
N ALA A 879 4.10 -32.85 -11.56
CA ALA A 879 3.40 -33.53 -12.63
C ALA A 879 3.99 -33.22 -14.02
N ALA A 880 4.34 -31.95 -14.29
CA ALA A 880 5.00 -31.56 -15.53
C ALA A 880 6.35 -32.26 -15.71
N SER A 881 7.18 -32.32 -14.66
CA SER A 881 8.48 -33.01 -14.69
C SER A 881 8.33 -34.51 -14.95
N ILE A 882 7.34 -35.15 -14.33
CA ILE A 882 7.04 -36.58 -14.55
C ILE A 882 6.62 -36.84 -16.00
N LEU A 883 5.85 -35.94 -16.61
CA LEU A 883 5.37 -36.11 -18.00
C LEU A 883 6.47 -35.94 -19.06
N GLU A 884 7.51 -35.16 -18.78
CA GLU A 884 8.61 -34.95 -19.73
C GLU A 884 9.53 -36.16 -19.85
N ASP A 885 9.74 -36.87 -18.75
CA ASP A 885 10.50 -38.11 -18.70
C ASP A 885 9.66 -39.28 -19.26
N ALA A 886 10.20 -40.05 -20.20
CA ALA A 886 9.46 -41.11 -20.87
C ALA A 886 9.10 -42.29 -19.94
N GLU A 887 10.00 -42.66 -19.03
CA GLU A 887 9.80 -43.77 -18.09
C GLU A 887 8.80 -43.34 -17.02
N ARG A 888 9.01 -42.16 -16.41
CA ARG A 888 8.10 -41.65 -15.37
C ARG A 888 6.70 -41.34 -15.91
N ARG A 889 6.61 -40.86 -17.16
CA ARG A 889 5.31 -40.68 -17.84
C ARG A 889 4.55 -41.99 -17.99
N SER A 890 5.24 -43.08 -18.32
CA SER A 890 4.60 -44.40 -18.47
C SER A 890 4.04 -44.90 -17.14
N ALA A 891 4.78 -44.66 -16.04
CA ALA A 891 4.32 -44.95 -14.68
C ALA A 891 3.07 -44.14 -14.30
N LEU A 892 3.02 -42.85 -14.64
CA LEU A 892 1.91 -41.97 -14.25
C LEU A 892 0.64 -42.18 -15.09
N VAL A 893 0.77 -42.33 -16.41
CA VAL A 893 -0.37 -42.26 -17.36
C VAL A 893 -0.70 -43.59 -18.02
N GLY A 894 0.17 -44.60 -17.89
CA GLY A 894 0.03 -45.91 -18.54
C GLY A 894 -1.34 -46.57 -18.29
N THR A 895 -1.78 -47.38 -19.25
CA THR A 895 -3.09 -48.07 -19.19
C THR A 895 -3.27 -48.91 -17.92
N GLU A 896 -2.19 -49.53 -17.44
CA GLU A 896 -2.19 -50.35 -16.23
C GLU A 896 -1.70 -49.57 -14.99
N SER A 897 -1.43 -48.27 -15.14
CA SER A 897 -0.93 -47.43 -14.05
C SER A 897 -1.89 -47.46 -12.87
N VAL A 898 -1.36 -47.88 -11.73
CA VAL A 898 -2.04 -47.79 -10.44
C VAL A 898 -2.25 -46.32 -10.08
N TYR A 899 -1.25 -45.47 -10.33
CA TYR A 899 -1.27 -44.04 -10.03
C TYR A 899 -2.36 -43.29 -10.81
N ARG A 900 -2.55 -43.60 -12.09
CA ARG A 900 -3.65 -43.03 -12.88
C ARG A 900 -5.02 -43.35 -12.28
N ARG A 901 -5.24 -44.60 -11.87
CA ARG A 901 -6.50 -45.02 -11.25
C ARG A 901 -6.74 -44.30 -9.93
N GLU A 902 -5.70 -44.13 -9.11
CA GLU A 902 -5.82 -43.37 -7.86
C GLU A 902 -6.05 -41.86 -8.12
N LEU A 903 -5.40 -41.25 -9.12
CA LEU A 903 -5.70 -39.87 -9.52
C LEU A 903 -7.14 -39.68 -9.97
N LEU A 904 -7.67 -40.60 -10.78
CA LEU A 904 -9.07 -40.57 -11.21
C LEU A 904 -10.03 -40.69 -10.02
N LYS A 905 -9.75 -41.57 -9.05
CA LYS A 905 -10.55 -41.65 -7.80
C LYS A 905 -10.50 -40.34 -7.01
N LEU A 906 -9.31 -39.73 -6.87
CA LEU A 906 -9.15 -38.46 -6.17
C LEU A 906 -9.92 -37.33 -6.87
N TRP A 907 -9.95 -37.34 -8.20
CA TRP A 907 -10.71 -36.39 -9.02
C TRP A 907 -12.23 -36.57 -8.90
N GLU A 908 -12.72 -37.82 -9.01
CA GLU A 908 -14.15 -38.15 -8.89
C GLU A 908 -14.72 -37.74 -7.52
N VAL A 909 -13.97 -37.99 -6.45
CA VAL A 909 -14.36 -37.56 -5.09
C VAL A 909 -14.38 -36.04 -4.95
N GLY A 910 -13.45 -35.32 -5.60
CA GLY A 910 -13.37 -33.87 -5.52
C GLY A 910 -14.50 -33.12 -6.24
N HIS A 911 -15.14 -33.75 -7.23
CA HIS A 911 -16.21 -33.15 -8.04
C HIS A 911 -17.60 -33.24 -7.41
N ASP A 912 -17.84 -34.19 -6.49
CA ASP A 912 -19.13 -34.34 -5.81
C ASP A 912 -19.06 -33.91 -4.34
N PRO A 913 -19.42 -32.66 -4.01
CA PRO A 913 -19.39 -32.16 -2.63
C PRO A 913 -20.33 -32.91 -1.69
N SER A 914 -21.26 -33.74 -2.21
CA SER A 914 -22.14 -34.57 -1.38
C SER A 914 -21.45 -35.84 -0.87
N ILE A 915 -20.38 -36.30 -1.53
CA ILE A 915 -19.64 -37.53 -1.19
C ILE A 915 -18.56 -37.27 -0.12
N GLU A 916 -18.15 -36.02 0.09
CA GLU A 916 -16.95 -35.66 0.87
C GLU A 916 -17.00 -35.94 2.37
N SER A 917 -18.18 -36.14 2.99
CA SER A 917 -18.26 -36.14 4.46
C SER A 917 -17.95 -37.48 5.15
N SER A 918 -17.79 -38.60 4.44
CA SER A 918 -17.72 -39.92 5.12
C SER A 918 -16.79 -40.98 4.53
N ALA A 919 -16.14 -40.78 3.37
CA ALA A 919 -15.30 -41.82 2.78
C ALA A 919 -13.90 -41.85 3.43
N PRO A 920 -13.49 -42.95 4.12
CA PRO A 920 -12.13 -43.08 4.61
C PRO A 920 -11.14 -43.11 3.42
N ILE A 921 -9.94 -42.60 3.65
CA ILE A 921 -8.85 -42.57 2.65
C ILE A 921 -8.71 -43.98 2.05
N PRO A 922 -8.81 -44.15 0.73
CA PRO A 922 -8.47 -45.43 0.11
C PRO A 922 -7.04 -45.76 0.51
N ASN A 923 -6.82 -46.92 1.15
CA ASN A 923 -5.48 -47.38 1.53
C ASN A 923 -4.59 -47.29 0.30
N LEU A 924 -3.70 -46.30 0.27
CA LEU A 924 -2.78 -46.07 -0.84
C LEU A 924 -2.00 -47.39 -1.06
N PRO A 925 -1.88 -47.85 -2.31
CA PRO A 925 -1.15 -49.08 -2.60
C PRO A 925 0.26 -48.97 -2.02
N LYS A 926 0.61 -49.90 -1.13
CA LYS A 926 1.96 -49.99 -0.57
C LYS A 926 2.94 -50.21 -1.71
N ALA A 927 3.97 -49.37 -1.78
CA ALA A 927 4.96 -49.38 -2.83
C ALA A 927 5.48 -50.79 -3.13
N THR A 928 5.31 -51.25 -4.37
CA THR A 928 6.08 -52.36 -4.91
C THR A 928 7.51 -51.85 -5.13
N CYS A 929 8.51 -52.56 -4.61
CA CYS A 929 9.81 -52.02 -4.23
C CYS A 929 10.69 -51.42 -5.35
N ASP A 930 10.29 -51.37 -6.61
CA ASP A 930 11.17 -50.97 -7.71
C ASP A 930 10.52 -49.88 -8.60
N GLY A 931 11.10 -48.67 -8.61
CA GLY A 931 11.02 -47.73 -9.74
C GLY A 931 10.21 -46.44 -9.58
N ASP A 932 8.95 -46.49 -9.12
CA ASP A 932 7.98 -45.41 -9.40
C ASP A 932 7.83 -44.31 -8.32
N THR A 933 8.95 -43.79 -7.82
CA THR A 933 8.94 -42.89 -6.65
C THR A 933 8.27 -41.53 -6.90
N ASP A 934 8.35 -40.96 -8.10
CA ASP A 934 7.77 -39.62 -8.36
C ASP A 934 6.26 -39.63 -8.58
N ALA A 935 5.75 -40.62 -9.33
CA ALA A 935 4.32 -40.76 -9.55
C ALA A 935 3.61 -41.05 -8.22
N GLU A 936 4.22 -41.87 -7.37
CA GLU A 936 3.75 -42.09 -6.00
C GLU A 936 3.77 -40.81 -5.17
N LEU A 937 4.89 -40.08 -5.19
CA LEU A 937 5.03 -38.81 -4.47
C LEU A 937 3.96 -37.80 -4.90
N LEU A 938 3.67 -37.71 -6.21
CA LEU A 938 2.64 -36.85 -6.76
C LEU A 938 1.24 -37.23 -6.22
N VAL A 939 0.88 -38.51 -6.30
CA VAL A 939 -0.42 -38.99 -5.81
C VAL A 939 -0.57 -38.77 -4.30
N ARG A 940 0.48 -39.04 -3.52
CA ARG A 940 0.50 -38.78 -2.08
C ARG A 940 0.36 -37.29 -1.75
N ALA A 941 1.08 -36.42 -2.47
CA ALA A 941 0.99 -34.98 -2.29
C ALA A 941 -0.42 -34.44 -2.60
N ILE A 942 -1.06 -34.94 -3.67
CA ILE A 942 -2.43 -34.58 -4.04
C ILE A 942 -3.43 -35.06 -2.99
N ALA A 943 -3.32 -36.31 -2.54
CA ALA A 943 -4.19 -36.86 -1.51
C ALA A 943 -4.07 -36.08 -0.20
N TRP A 944 -2.85 -35.78 0.24
CA TRP A 944 -2.59 -34.96 1.43
C TRP A 944 -3.16 -33.54 1.31
N LEU A 945 -2.92 -32.86 0.18
CA LEU A 945 -3.47 -31.51 -0.06
C LEU A 945 -4.99 -31.47 -0.02
N ARG A 946 -5.65 -32.49 -0.61
CA ARG A 946 -7.11 -32.60 -0.57
C ARG A 946 -7.60 -32.67 0.87
N ASP A 947 -7.02 -33.54 1.68
CA ASP A 947 -7.44 -33.77 3.05
C ASP A 947 -7.16 -32.55 3.95
N GLU A 948 -6.01 -31.88 3.79
CA GLU A 948 -5.73 -30.62 4.49
C GLU A 948 -6.70 -29.51 4.08
N PHE A 949 -7.05 -29.38 2.80
CA PHE A 949 -8.04 -28.37 2.36
C PHE A 949 -9.43 -28.63 2.94
N ILE A 950 -9.88 -29.88 3.00
CA ILE A 950 -11.14 -30.25 3.67
C ILE A 950 -11.07 -29.95 5.18
N GLN A 951 -9.92 -30.24 5.81
CA GLN A 951 -9.71 -29.94 7.22
C GLN A 951 -9.73 -28.42 7.47
N HIS A 952 -9.09 -27.62 6.63
CA HIS A 952 -9.15 -26.16 6.73
C HIS A 952 -10.57 -25.66 6.57
N GLU A 953 -11.33 -26.12 5.57
CA GLU A 953 -12.73 -25.73 5.41
C GLU A 953 -13.55 -26.07 6.66
N THR A 954 -13.36 -27.27 7.21
CA THR A 954 -14.04 -27.71 8.44
C THR A 954 -13.68 -26.84 9.65
N VAL A 955 -12.40 -26.53 9.86
CA VAL A 955 -11.97 -25.66 10.97
C VAL A 955 -12.49 -24.24 10.75
N LEU A 956 -12.42 -23.72 9.52
CA LEU A 956 -12.93 -22.40 9.15
C LEU A 956 -14.44 -22.30 9.32
N ASP A 957 -15.20 -23.37 9.08
CA ASP A 957 -16.64 -23.45 9.33
C ASP A 957 -16.98 -23.54 10.83
N SER A 958 -16.10 -24.14 11.62
CA SER A 958 -16.24 -24.21 13.09
C SER A 958 -15.99 -22.89 13.81
N ILE A 959 -15.27 -21.96 13.18
CA ILE A 959 -14.98 -20.63 13.75
C ILE A 959 -16.28 -19.82 13.77
N LYS A 960 -16.92 -19.79 14.94
CA LYS A 960 -18.14 -19.01 15.18
C LYS A 960 -17.79 -17.53 15.17
N PHE A 961 -18.42 -16.78 14.27
CA PHE A 961 -18.36 -15.33 14.28
C PHE A 961 -19.31 -14.80 15.37
N GLY A 962 -18.75 -14.47 16.53
CA GLY A 962 -19.49 -13.82 17.62
C GLY A 962 -19.58 -12.32 17.37
N LEU A 963 -20.81 -11.79 17.37
CA LEU A 963 -21.10 -10.36 17.52
C LEU A 963 -21.39 -10.08 19.00
#